data_AF-A0A4Z0Y8I6-F1
#
_entry.id   AF-A0A4Z0Y8I6-F1
#
_cell.length_a   1.000
_cell.length_b   1.000
_cell.length_c   1.000
_cell.angle_alpha   90.00
_cell.angle_beta   90.00
_cell.angle_gamma   90.00
#
_symmetry.space_group_name_H-M   'P 1'
#
loop_
_entity.id
_entity.type
_entity.pdbx_description
1 polymer ?
#
loop_
_entity_poly.entity_id
_entity_poly.type
_entity_poly.pdbx_seq_one_letter_code
_entity_poly.pdbx_strand_id
1 'polypeptide(L)'
;MAANLKPPKERFDDLTKVVSNLEDGFSTNFANWSGKKHAGTQEYFLWTYSTTVDTLRLITSEKWKNDVDSNFKSDLNNLFERALELLPRSVEHVRTTGPKLTRVHKGLLEAMLRLAGRGDVTVSNDLGVHLVRMGIQLYSIRPPPRGAWNSAASDLKGSGEFDGIFQEFVLLEKDPTNKQVQHELYVGESFELLERALRALCLPEHEAYPRDDFFHNETRPTFVEYPYGSKEFLYGRGSRPGILHIKSKLGSPLTDTQKKKLSNLSKEETKEAVKQKFDTVKKKPVWGVTGEKFKQINQKTTENKSTKIKEQKKVENTKMEVKGEEKTKEKTKGNEEGKGNKKRPKNDKSKSSKKPRTSWGYTMTTVNAAADVEDMLRVSKYKHLRDWDAARPDSNRLITPTVEIRKTTLVAYRDDLRRIIDEVYKRKFGMPTNKAKLPQTASEREAWLELADREMILVRARVDELFETATTPTKAKQLRLAAYRLKLIRSLHTLGLLSGEPATSAEEIREGLQDRLEDWILYEEAWNASELVTLDRQGITQELWDTIKAQVNERAGNVTRWADMYDELAKGSVPGEGGKGEKGQTFEDNDSDSSSSSSDEEEEEEEEEEDDEDNEEEEDDEDNEEEGEKEENDEMDIDEEKKEEEEEEVPNSPGVTTVPAGEIFLTAEEISNGQFILYNALHPKLPNAGDYLLDWREERRRRRWFQAMAIAKLTGKPVPAWTHKAPFDPFAAGGPPGWEGLPIETVWDRFQYMWVLTNWRFFQLRELEP
;
A
#
# COMPACT_ATOMS: atom_id res chain seq x y z
N MET A 1 34.70 11.48 28.83
CA MET A 1 36.09 11.07 28.51
C MET A 1 36.17 10.91 27.00
N ALA A 2 37.06 11.63 26.31
CA ALA A 2 37.31 11.35 24.90
C ALA A 2 38.17 10.07 24.82
N ALA A 3 37.57 8.95 24.39
CA ALA A 3 38.35 7.77 24.09
C ALA A 3 39.30 8.10 22.93
N ASN A 4 40.59 7.79 23.07
CA ASN A 4 41.55 7.93 21.97
C ASN A 4 41.13 7.00 20.82
N LEU A 5 40.40 7.57 19.85
CA LEU A 5 40.04 6.87 18.62
C LEU A 5 41.32 6.65 17.84
N LYS A 6 41.69 5.37 17.62
CA LYS A 6 42.81 4.99 16.76
C LYS A 6 42.70 5.71 15.40
N PRO A 7 43.81 6.18 14.80
CA PRO A 7 43.77 6.81 13.48
C PRO A 7 43.26 5.82 12.40
N PRO A 8 42.64 6.31 11.30
CA PRO A 8 42.04 5.46 10.26
C PRO A 8 42.95 4.34 9.76
N LYS A 9 44.24 4.62 9.60
CA LYS A 9 45.24 3.63 9.16
C LYS A 9 45.37 2.44 10.11
N GLU A 10 45.49 2.68 11.41
CA GLU A 10 45.56 1.58 12.39
C GLU A 10 44.28 0.75 12.42
N ARG A 11 43.10 1.39 12.24
CA ARG A 11 41.81 0.70 12.17
C ARG A 11 41.71 -0.18 10.91
N PHE A 12 42.24 0.29 9.78
CA PHE A 12 42.34 -0.47 8.55
C PHE A 12 43.36 -1.63 8.64
N ASP A 13 44.52 -1.40 9.27
CA ASP A 13 45.54 -2.43 9.47
C ASP A 13 45.02 -3.54 10.41
N ASP A 14 44.27 -3.18 11.47
CA ASP A 14 43.55 -4.12 12.33
C ASP A 14 42.53 -4.96 11.54
N LEU A 15 41.66 -4.32 10.73
CA LEU A 15 40.67 -5.02 9.89
C LEU A 15 41.34 -5.92 8.85
N THR A 16 42.42 -5.46 8.23
CA THR A 16 43.21 -6.23 7.26
C THR A 16 43.80 -7.48 7.90
N LYS A 17 44.34 -7.36 9.11
CA LYS A 17 44.83 -8.49 9.90
C LYS A 17 43.70 -9.46 10.26
N VAL A 18 42.48 -8.98 10.55
CA VAL A 18 41.33 -9.87 10.78
C VAL A 18 40.98 -10.63 9.50
N VAL A 19 40.79 -9.97 8.36
CA VAL A 19 40.45 -10.63 7.08
C VAL A 19 41.50 -11.68 6.70
N SER A 20 42.80 -11.37 6.79
CA SER A 20 43.85 -12.35 6.50
C SER A 20 43.84 -13.56 7.45
N ASN A 21 43.42 -13.40 8.71
CA ASN A 21 43.23 -14.53 9.64
C ASN A 21 41.98 -15.38 9.30
N LEU A 22 40.95 -14.78 8.69
CA LEU A 22 39.79 -15.51 8.20
C LEU A 22 40.14 -16.30 6.94
N GLU A 23 40.86 -15.70 5.99
CA GLU A 23 41.41 -16.36 4.78
C GLU A 23 42.27 -17.58 5.11
N ASP A 24 43.13 -17.51 6.14
CA ASP A 24 43.89 -18.65 6.70
C ASP A 24 42.95 -19.78 7.21
N GLY A 25 41.87 -19.42 7.92
CA GLY A 25 40.86 -20.38 8.38
C GLY A 25 40.17 -21.13 7.24
N PHE A 26 39.74 -20.40 6.20
CA PHE A 26 39.11 -21.01 5.02
C PHE A 26 40.08 -21.80 4.14
N SER A 27 41.29 -21.30 3.90
CA SER A 27 42.27 -21.97 3.05
C SER A 27 42.80 -23.28 3.65
N THR A 28 42.90 -23.34 4.99
CA THR A 28 43.26 -24.56 5.72
C THR A 28 42.07 -25.49 6.00
N ASN A 29 40.88 -25.18 5.48
CA ASN A 29 39.62 -25.88 5.76
C ASN A 29 39.42 -26.15 7.27
N PHE A 30 39.75 -25.14 8.09
CA PHE A 30 39.64 -25.15 9.55
C PHE A 30 40.49 -26.23 10.27
N ALA A 31 41.49 -26.81 9.60
CA ALA A 31 42.38 -27.82 10.19
C ALA A 31 43.18 -27.28 11.39
N ASN A 32 43.52 -26.00 11.40
CA ASN A 32 44.33 -25.32 12.44
C ASN A 32 43.54 -24.98 13.73
N TRP A 33 42.35 -25.53 13.93
CA TRP A 33 41.44 -25.22 15.06
C TRP A 33 42.10 -25.34 16.44
N SER A 34 42.98 -26.32 16.64
CA SER A 34 43.67 -26.57 17.92
C SER A 34 44.70 -25.46 18.23
N GLY A 35 45.48 -25.03 17.24
CA GLY A 35 46.40 -23.90 17.35
C GLY A 35 45.70 -22.56 17.62
N LYS A 36 44.42 -22.45 17.24
CA LYS A 36 43.55 -21.28 17.50
C LYS A 36 42.71 -21.43 18.79
N LYS A 37 42.88 -22.51 19.56
CA LYS A 37 42.23 -22.78 20.86
C LYS A 37 40.70 -22.98 20.85
N HIS A 38 40.13 -23.49 19.76
CA HIS A 38 38.74 -23.96 19.73
C HIS A 38 38.66 -25.43 20.21
N ALA A 39 37.49 -25.94 20.64
CA ALA A 39 37.37 -27.35 21.05
C ALA A 39 37.21 -28.32 19.87
N GLY A 40 36.94 -27.80 18.66
CA GLY A 40 36.93 -28.59 17.43
C GLY A 40 36.76 -27.76 16.16
N THR A 41 36.91 -28.41 15.01
CA THR A 41 36.75 -27.83 13.66
C THR A 41 35.41 -27.12 13.48
N GLN A 42 34.33 -27.66 14.06
CA GLN A 42 32.96 -27.14 13.96
C GLN A 42 32.82 -25.76 14.64
N GLU A 43 33.43 -25.61 15.83
CA GLU A 43 33.44 -24.36 16.58
C GLU A 43 34.36 -23.32 15.93
N TYR A 44 35.50 -23.76 15.39
CA TYR A 44 36.38 -22.85 14.66
C TYR A 44 35.69 -22.32 13.40
N PHE A 45 34.99 -23.17 12.63
CA PHE A 45 34.17 -22.73 11.51
C PHE A 45 33.08 -21.73 11.92
N LEU A 46 32.32 -22.02 12.99
CA LEU A 46 31.32 -21.08 13.54
C LEU A 46 31.95 -19.72 13.89
N TRP A 47 33.09 -19.73 14.57
CA TRP A 47 33.81 -18.52 14.91
C TRP A 47 34.26 -17.75 13.67
N THR A 48 34.86 -18.41 12.68
CA THR A 48 35.28 -17.79 11.41
C THR A 48 34.09 -17.22 10.65
N TYR A 49 32.97 -17.94 10.56
CA TYR A 49 31.76 -17.46 9.88
C TYR A 49 31.16 -16.23 10.57
N SER A 50 30.96 -16.26 11.90
CA SER A 50 30.46 -15.09 12.63
C SER A 50 31.40 -13.91 12.50
N THR A 51 32.71 -14.13 12.63
CA THR A 51 33.71 -13.06 12.54
C THR A 51 33.77 -12.50 11.11
N THR A 52 33.49 -13.29 10.08
CA THR A 52 33.32 -12.80 8.70
C THR A 52 32.13 -11.84 8.59
N VAL A 53 30.96 -12.23 9.12
CA VAL A 53 29.75 -11.38 9.16
C VAL A 53 30.00 -10.07 9.92
N ASP A 54 30.64 -10.15 11.09
CA ASP A 54 30.97 -9.00 11.92
C ASP A 54 32.01 -8.10 11.25
N THR A 55 33.02 -8.66 10.58
CA THR A 55 34.06 -7.91 9.85
C THR A 55 33.48 -7.16 8.65
N LEU A 56 32.61 -7.80 7.86
CA LEU A 56 31.89 -7.13 6.76
C LEU A 56 31.05 -5.95 7.27
N ARG A 57 30.46 -6.06 8.46
CA ARG A 57 29.72 -4.96 9.10
C ARG A 57 30.67 -3.84 9.52
N LEU A 58 31.79 -4.18 10.18
CA LEU A 58 32.79 -3.20 10.63
C LEU A 58 33.43 -2.44 9.47
N ILE A 59 33.81 -3.12 8.38
CA ILE A 59 34.35 -2.47 7.16
C ILE A 59 33.33 -1.47 6.59
N THR A 60 32.05 -1.86 6.55
CA THR A 60 30.97 -0.99 6.08
C THR A 60 30.81 0.23 6.99
N SER A 61 30.74 0.04 8.31
CA SER A 61 30.65 1.15 9.28
C SER A 61 31.87 2.08 9.22
N GLU A 62 33.06 1.53 8.99
CA GLU A 62 34.30 2.29 8.83
C GLU A 62 34.27 3.19 7.60
N LYS A 63 33.83 2.66 6.45
CA LYS A 63 33.65 3.38 5.17
C LYS A 63 32.72 4.61 5.26
N TRP A 64 31.79 4.61 6.22
CA TRP A 64 30.86 5.72 6.47
C TRP A 64 31.36 6.78 7.46
N LYS A 65 32.54 6.63 8.07
CA LYS A 65 33.09 7.65 8.98
C LYS A 65 33.61 8.87 8.23
N ASN A 66 33.51 10.03 8.90
CA ASN A 66 33.90 11.33 8.34
C ASN A 66 35.43 11.52 8.23
N ASP A 67 36.22 10.77 8.98
CA ASP A 67 37.70 10.81 8.97
C ASP A 67 38.33 9.89 7.92
N VAL A 68 37.53 9.34 7.00
CA VAL A 68 37.95 8.40 5.95
C VAL A 68 37.86 9.05 4.57
N ASP A 69 39.02 9.29 3.96
CA ASP A 69 39.16 9.93 2.65
C ASP A 69 38.77 9.02 1.46
N SER A 70 38.85 9.54 0.24
CA SER A 70 38.50 8.80 -0.99
C SER A 70 39.43 7.61 -1.27
N ASN A 71 40.69 7.68 -0.87
CA ASN A 71 41.69 6.63 -1.12
C ASN A 71 41.45 5.47 -0.17
N PHE A 72 41.29 5.75 1.13
CA PHE A 72 40.91 4.76 2.13
C PHE A 72 39.56 4.09 1.82
N LYS A 73 38.61 4.80 1.19
CA LYS A 73 37.35 4.18 0.72
C LYS A 73 37.58 3.14 -0.38
N SER A 74 38.58 3.31 -1.24
CA SER A 74 38.99 2.30 -2.21
C SER A 74 39.60 1.08 -1.52
N ASP A 75 40.51 1.29 -0.57
CA ASP A 75 41.14 0.21 0.20
C ASP A 75 40.13 -0.58 1.04
N LEU A 76 39.17 0.11 1.66
CA LEU A 76 38.05 -0.53 2.38
C LEU A 76 37.10 -1.29 1.45
N ASN A 77 36.90 -0.85 0.20
CA ASN A 77 36.14 -1.64 -0.78
C ASN A 77 36.90 -2.93 -1.12
N ASN A 78 38.20 -2.85 -1.43
CA ASN A 78 39.03 -4.02 -1.72
C ASN A 78 39.05 -5.02 -0.54
N LEU A 79 39.08 -4.50 0.69
CA LEU A 79 39.01 -5.31 1.91
C LEU A 79 37.61 -5.92 2.13
N PHE A 80 36.54 -5.21 1.75
CA PHE A 80 35.17 -5.73 1.76
C PHE A 80 35.01 -6.90 0.78
N GLU A 81 35.47 -6.75 -0.47
CA GLU A 81 35.41 -7.82 -1.48
C GLU A 81 36.16 -9.09 -1.02
N ARG A 82 37.36 -8.94 -0.46
CA ARG A 82 38.10 -10.07 0.15
C ARG A 82 37.32 -10.80 1.23
N ALA A 83 36.62 -10.07 2.10
CA ALA A 83 35.78 -10.66 3.13
C ALA A 83 34.47 -11.26 2.55
N LEU A 84 33.96 -10.70 1.44
CA LEU A 84 32.77 -11.17 0.73
C LEU A 84 33.03 -12.52 0.05
N GLU A 85 34.20 -12.72 -0.55
CA GLU A 85 34.64 -14.00 -1.14
C GLU A 85 34.66 -15.18 -0.15
N LEU A 86 34.67 -14.92 1.15
CA LEU A 86 34.62 -15.96 2.19
C LEU A 86 33.19 -16.49 2.41
N LEU A 87 32.16 -15.73 2.04
CA LEU A 87 30.77 -16.13 2.22
C LEU A 87 30.39 -17.35 1.34
N PRO A 88 30.69 -17.39 0.02
CA PRO A 88 30.49 -18.60 -0.79
C PRO A 88 31.27 -19.81 -0.29
N ARG A 89 32.49 -19.63 0.23
CA ARG A 89 33.30 -20.71 0.82
C ARG A 89 32.64 -21.26 2.09
N SER A 90 31.94 -20.42 2.85
CA SER A 90 31.14 -20.83 4.01
C SER A 90 29.98 -21.73 3.60
N VAL A 91 29.21 -21.35 2.57
CA VAL A 91 28.10 -22.16 2.03
C VAL A 91 28.62 -23.53 1.58
N GLU A 92 29.73 -23.56 0.86
CA GLU A 92 30.34 -24.80 0.38
C GLU A 92 30.85 -25.70 1.53
N HIS A 93 31.43 -25.11 2.58
CA HIS A 93 31.83 -25.87 3.76
C HIS A 93 30.61 -26.47 4.50
N VAL A 94 29.49 -25.75 4.60
CA VAL A 94 28.24 -26.32 5.18
C VAL A 94 27.72 -27.46 4.31
N ARG A 95 27.69 -27.27 2.98
CA ARG A 95 27.23 -28.27 2.02
C ARG A 95 28.03 -29.58 2.08
N THR A 96 29.35 -29.48 2.24
CA THR A 96 30.26 -30.65 2.28
C THR A 96 30.36 -31.30 3.67
N THR A 97 30.34 -30.52 4.74
CA THR A 97 30.50 -31.00 6.12
C THR A 97 29.18 -31.46 6.74
N GLY A 98 28.07 -30.88 6.30
CA GLY A 98 26.71 -31.40 6.47
C GLY A 98 26.34 -31.69 7.94
N PRO A 99 25.81 -32.90 8.26
CA PRO A 99 25.32 -33.26 9.60
C PRO A 99 26.31 -33.11 10.74
N LYS A 100 27.63 -33.01 10.47
CA LYS A 100 28.62 -32.74 11.53
C LYS A 100 28.44 -31.35 12.14
N LEU A 101 27.89 -30.39 11.39
CA LEU A 101 27.66 -29.01 11.84
C LEU A 101 26.38 -28.82 12.65
N THR A 102 25.54 -29.85 12.79
CA THR A 102 24.28 -29.78 13.54
C THR A 102 24.47 -29.28 14.99
N ARG A 103 25.63 -29.54 15.62
CA ARG A 103 25.97 -29.02 16.96
C ARG A 103 26.15 -27.50 17.01
N VAL A 104 26.61 -26.89 15.92
CA VAL A 104 26.87 -25.44 15.80
C VAL A 104 25.81 -24.70 14.98
N HIS A 105 24.78 -25.41 14.49
CA HIS A 105 23.69 -24.86 13.67
C HIS A 105 23.07 -23.58 14.27
N LYS A 106 22.78 -23.57 15.58
CA LYS A 106 22.17 -22.40 16.24
C LYS A 106 23.04 -21.15 16.08
N GLY A 107 24.33 -21.23 16.40
CA GLY A 107 25.26 -20.10 16.23
C GLY A 107 25.45 -19.67 14.77
N LEU A 108 25.40 -20.62 13.81
CA LEU A 108 25.47 -20.30 12.38
C LEU A 108 24.21 -19.56 11.91
N LEU A 109 23.05 -19.96 12.41
CA LEU A 109 21.76 -19.31 12.17
C LEU A 109 21.73 -17.90 12.80
N GLU A 110 22.17 -17.74 14.04
CA GLU A 110 22.32 -16.42 14.68
C GLU A 110 23.26 -15.50 13.89
N ALA A 111 24.40 -16.01 13.40
CA ALA A 111 25.31 -15.24 12.56
C ALA A 111 24.69 -14.86 11.20
N MET A 112 23.89 -15.75 10.60
CA MET A 112 23.13 -15.45 9.38
C MET A 112 22.03 -14.40 9.63
N LEU A 113 21.34 -14.46 10.76
CA LEU A 113 20.33 -13.46 11.16
C LEU A 113 20.98 -12.10 11.47
N ARG A 114 22.16 -12.07 12.12
CA ARG A 114 22.98 -10.85 12.28
C ARG A 114 23.39 -10.24 10.94
N LEU A 115 23.62 -11.07 9.92
CA LEU A 115 23.88 -10.58 8.56
C LEU A 115 22.60 -10.01 7.93
N ALA A 116 21.47 -10.73 8.04
CA ALA A 116 20.18 -10.31 7.50
C ALA A 116 19.65 -8.98 8.09
N GLY A 117 19.90 -8.75 9.38
CA GLY A 117 19.49 -7.52 10.08
C GLY A 117 20.28 -6.26 9.73
N ARG A 118 21.20 -6.29 8.75
CA ARG A 118 21.95 -5.10 8.33
C ARG A 118 21.20 -4.34 7.24
N GLY A 119 21.11 -3.02 7.39
CA GLY A 119 20.45 -2.12 6.42
C GLY A 119 21.17 -1.97 5.07
N ASP A 120 22.31 -2.64 4.86
CA ASP A 120 23.07 -2.64 3.60
C ASP A 120 22.98 -3.95 2.80
N VAL A 121 22.21 -4.95 3.26
CA VAL A 121 22.01 -6.19 2.50
C VAL A 121 21.20 -5.92 1.23
N THR A 122 21.75 -6.27 0.06
CA THR A 122 21.01 -6.29 -1.20
C THR A 122 21.33 -7.55 -2.00
N VAL A 123 20.59 -7.79 -3.09
CA VAL A 123 21.00 -8.79 -4.09
C VAL A 123 22.22 -8.32 -4.88
N SER A 124 22.43 -7.00 -5.01
CA SER A 124 23.48 -6.39 -5.84
C SER A 124 24.86 -6.32 -5.18
N ASN A 125 24.99 -6.68 -3.91
CA ASN A 125 26.27 -6.81 -3.19
C ASN A 125 26.53 -8.24 -2.68
N ASP A 126 25.86 -9.22 -3.29
CA ASP A 126 25.89 -10.66 -2.99
C ASP A 126 25.54 -11.08 -1.55
N LEU A 127 25.38 -10.16 -0.59
CA LEU A 127 24.96 -10.48 0.78
C LEU A 127 23.57 -11.15 0.78
N GLY A 128 22.62 -10.62 -0.01
CA GLY A 128 21.29 -11.23 -0.16
C GLY A 128 21.33 -12.60 -0.83
N VAL A 129 22.22 -12.79 -1.82
CA VAL A 129 22.43 -14.08 -2.48
C VAL A 129 23.02 -15.11 -1.50
N HIS A 130 23.97 -14.69 -0.67
CA HIS A 130 24.53 -15.52 0.39
C HIS A 130 23.47 -15.92 1.44
N LEU A 131 22.63 -14.99 1.91
CA LEU A 131 21.57 -15.31 2.88
C LEU A 131 20.64 -16.42 2.38
N VAL A 132 20.19 -16.35 1.12
CA VAL A 132 19.36 -17.41 0.52
C VAL A 132 20.11 -18.74 0.45
N ARG A 133 21.35 -18.73 -0.04
CA ARG A 133 22.17 -19.95 -0.19
C ARG A 133 22.49 -20.60 1.16
N MET A 134 22.92 -19.79 2.14
CA MET A 134 23.23 -20.25 3.49
C MET A 134 21.98 -20.73 4.22
N GLY A 135 20.84 -20.04 4.07
CA GLY A 135 19.56 -20.46 4.64
C GLY A 135 19.13 -21.86 4.18
N ILE A 136 19.29 -22.16 2.88
CA ILE A 136 19.05 -23.51 2.32
C ILE A 136 19.98 -24.55 2.95
N GLN A 137 21.26 -24.23 3.15
CA GLN A 137 22.20 -25.17 3.78
C GLN A 137 21.91 -25.35 5.27
N LEU A 138 21.60 -24.29 6.02
CA LEU A 138 21.26 -24.40 7.44
C LEU A 138 19.96 -25.19 7.64
N TYR A 139 18.97 -25.01 6.77
CA TYR A 139 17.76 -25.83 6.76
C TYR A 139 18.07 -27.33 6.63
N SER A 140 19.03 -27.71 5.77
CA SER A 140 19.37 -29.12 5.54
C SER A 140 20.18 -29.77 6.67
N ILE A 141 20.93 -28.99 7.46
CA ILE A 141 21.72 -29.48 8.61
C ILE A 141 21.05 -29.26 9.98
N ARG A 142 19.81 -28.77 9.98
CA ARG A 142 19.03 -28.44 11.18
C ARG A 142 18.97 -29.63 12.15
N PRO A 143 19.11 -29.41 13.48
CA PRO A 143 18.91 -30.45 14.47
C PRO A 143 17.53 -31.12 14.31
N PRO A 144 17.43 -32.46 14.43
CA PRO A 144 16.13 -33.12 14.44
C PRO A 144 15.31 -32.56 15.62
N PRO A 145 14.03 -32.17 15.45
CA PRO A 145 13.25 -31.50 16.49
C PRO A 145 13.19 -32.28 17.82
N ARG A 146 13.26 -33.62 17.76
CA ARG A 146 13.40 -34.50 18.94
C ARG A 146 14.57 -34.12 19.87
N GLY A 147 15.63 -33.50 19.33
CA GLY A 147 16.78 -33.02 20.10
C GLY A 147 16.47 -31.86 21.05
N ALA A 148 15.38 -31.12 20.84
CA ALA A 148 14.90 -30.05 21.74
C ALA A 148 14.25 -30.59 23.02
N TRP A 149 13.81 -31.85 23.02
CA TRP A 149 13.10 -32.49 24.12
C TRP A 149 14.06 -33.08 25.16
N ASN A 150 13.61 -33.15 26.41
CA ASN A 150 14.35 -33.84 27.48
C ASN A 150 14.39 -35.37 27.24
N SER A 151 15.14 -36.12 28.05
CA SER A 151 15.34 -37.57 27.84
C SER A 151 14.06 -38.40 27.99
N ALA A 152 13.20 -38.05 28.95
CA ALA A 152 11.85 -38.60 29.11
C ALA A 152 10.92 -38.18 27.95
N ALA A 153 11.27 -37.09 27.28
CA ALA A 153 10.56 -36.38 26.24
C ALA A 153 9.10 -36.03 26.60
N SER A 154 8.89 -35.72 27.88
CA SER A 154 7.66 -35.11 28.42
C SER A 154 7.63 -33.60 28.17
N ASP A 155 8.81 -32.97 28.26
CA ASP A 155 9.02 -31.53 28.25
C ASP A 155 10.21 -31.14 27.35
N LEU A 156 10.26 -29.88 26.95
CA LEU A 156 11.37 -29.26 26.23
C LEU A 156 12.54 -28.99 27.18
N LYS A 157 13.75 -28.83 26.61
CA LYS A 157 14.92 -28.41 27.37
C LYS A 157 14.83 -26.92 27.71
N GLY A 158 14.95 -26.60 28.99
CA GLY A 158 15.00 -25.22 29.47
C GLY A 158 16.18 -24.44 28.89
N SER A 159 15.98 -23.13 28.72
CA SER A 159 16.98 -22.18 28.22
C SER A 159 16.67 -20.81 28.82
N GLY A 160 17.65 -20.18 29.47
CA GLY A 160 17.45 -18.85 30.06
C GLY A 160 17.10 -17.76 29.03
N GLU A 161 17.45 -17.98 27.75
CA GLU A 161 17.00 -17.16 26.64
C GLU A 161 15.50 -17.31 26.38
N PHE A 162 14.98 -18.55 26.39
CA PHE A 162 13.55 -18.82 26.27
C PHE A 162 12.79 -18.27 27.49
N ASP A 163 13.33 -18.42 28.69
CA ASP A 163 12.73 -17.85 29.90
C ASP A 163 12.59 -16.32 29.80
N GLY A 164 13.60 -15.62 29.26
CA GLY A 164 13.53 -14.19 28.97
C GLY A 164 12.47 -13.82 27.92
N ILE A 165 12.46 -14.54 26.79
CA ILE A 165 11.45 -14.33 25.71
C ILE A 165 10.02 -14.57 26.21
N PHE A 166 9.80 -15.56 27.07
CA PHE A 166 8.50 -15.81 27.66
C PHE A 166 8.07 -14.67 28.60
N GLN A 167 8.98 -14.08 29.39
CA GLN A 167 8.67 -12.90 30.18
C GLN A 167 8.36 -11.68 29.31
N GLU A 168 9.07 -11.48 28.19
CA GLU A 168 8.72 -10.44 27.21
C GLU A 168 7.30 -10.66 26.65
N PHE A 169 6.88 -11.90 26.38
CA PHE A 169 5.54 -12.23 25.90
C PHE A 169 4.44 -12.00 26.93
N VAL A 170 4.69 -12.32 28.21
CA VAL A 170 3.77 -12.03 29.32
C VAL A 170 3.70 -10.53 29.66
N LEU A 171 4.78 -9.77 29.39
CA LEU A 171 4.75 -8.31 29.47
C LEU A 171 3.96 -7.70 28.31
N LEU A 172 4.11 -8.24 27.10
CA LEU A 172 3.34 -7.83 25.92
C LEU A 172 1.83 -7.95 26.17
N GLU A 173 1.35 -8.99 26.88
CA GLU A 173 -0.06 -9.12 27.28
C GLU A 173 -0.57 -8.06 28.27
N LYS A 174 0.35 -7.46 29.05
CA LYS A 174 0.04 -6.48 30.10
C LYS A 174 0.16 -5.03 29.61
N ASP A 175 0.53 -4.82 28.35
CA ASP A 175 0.74 -3.49 27.81
C ASP A 175 -0.61 -2.77 27.53
N PRO A 176 -0.94 -1.66 28.24
CA PRO A 176 -2.17 -0.92 28.03
C PRO A 176 -2.19 -0.11 26.71
N THR A 177 -1.10 -0.15 25.93
CA THR A 177 -1.02 0.42 24.58
C THR A 177 -1.53 -0.52 23.49
N ASN A 178 -1.82 -1.80 23.82
CA ASN A 178 -2.54 -2.77 22.97
C ASN A 178 -4.03 -2.38 22.79
N LYS A 179 -4.27 -1.23 22.20
CA LYS A 179 -5.61 -0.71 21.87
C LYS A 179 -5.98 -1.13 20.45
N GLN A 180 -7.29 -1.16 20.17
CA GLN A 180 -7.90 -1.49 18.85
C GLN A 180 -7.13 -1.05 17.60
N VAL A 181 -6.54 0.16 17.61
CA VAL A 181 -5.79 0.72 16.48
C VAL A 181 -4.52 -0.12 16.14
N GLN A 182 -3.89 -0.76 17.12
CA GLN A 182 -2.57 -1.41 17.01
C GLN A 182 -2.60 -2.94 16.96
N HIS A 183 -3.76 -3.59 16.77
CA HIS A 183 -3.85 -5.06 16.78
C HIS A 183 -2.90 -5.78 15.80
N GLU A 184 -2.64 -5.22 14.62
CA GLU A 184 -1.62 -5.76 13.69
C GLU A 184 -0.20 -5.79 14.30
N LEU A 185 0.16 -4.75 15.04
CA LEU A 185 1.47 -4.65 15.71
C LEU A 185 1.54 -5.66 16.86
N TYR A 186 0.50 -5.73 17.69
CA TYR A 186 0.39 -6.71 18.79
C TYR A 186 0.48 -8.16 18.30
N VAL A 187 -0.19 -8.50 17.19
CA VAL A 187 -0.09 -9.80 16.52
C VAL A 187 1.33 -10.04 15.98
N GLY A 188 1.93 -9.02 15.35
CA GLY A 188 3.30 -9.08 14.84
C GLY A 188 4.34 -9.33 15.93
N GLU A 189 4.32 -8.56 17.02
CA GLU A 189 5.24 -8.70 18.16
C GLU A 189 5.05 -10.04 18.87
N SER A 190 3.80 -10.50 19.02
CA SER A 190 3.46 -11.84 19.52
C SER A 190 4.10 -12.94 18.66
N PHE A 191 4.03 -12.80 17.33
CA PHE A 191 4.63 -13.72 16.38
C PHE A 191 6.17 -13.69 16.38
N GLU A 192 6.79 -12.51 16.39
CA GLU A 192 8.25 -12.36 16.49
C GLU A 192 8.81 -13.02 17.76
N LEU A 193 8.10 -12.88 18.89
CA LEU A 193 8.43 -13.56 20.14
C LEU A 193 8.26 -15.08 20.03
N LEU A 194 7.24 -15.59 19.34
CA LEU A 194 7.08 -17.03 19.09
C LEU A 194 8.21 -17.60 18.21
N GLU A 195 8.64 -16.88 17.16
CA GLU A 195 9.81 -17.26 16.36
C GLU A 195 11.12 -17.23 17.17
N ARG A 196 11.29 -16.21 18.04
CA ARG A 196 12.41 -16.14 18.99
C ARG A 196 12.39 -17.35 19.94
N ALA A 197 11.23 -17.72 20.47
CA ALA A 197 11.08 -18.89 21.35
C ALA A 197 11.44 -20.21 20.63
N LEU A 198 10.95 -20.42 19.40
CA LEU A 198 11.34 -21.57 18.57
C LEU A 198 12.86 -21.66 18.38
N ARG A 199 13.52 -20.53 18.06
CA ARG A 199 15.00 -20.46 17.95
C ARG A 199 15.70 -20.80 19.26
N ALA A 200 15.27 -20.20 20.36
CA ALA A 200 15.85 -20.42 21.68
C ALA A 200 15.81 -21.90 22.08
N LEU A 201 14.70 -22.58 21.74
CA LEU A 201 14.42 -24.00 21.98
C LEU A 201 15.01 -24.95 20.92
N CYS A 202 15.70 -24.45 19.89
CA CYS A 202 16.21 -25.22 18.75
C CYS A 202 15.13 -25.98 17.95
N LEU A 203 13.91 -25.43 17.91
CA LEU A 203 12.77 -25.93 17.17
C LEU A 203 12.65 -25.23 15.79
N PRO A 204 11.94 -25.82 14.82
CA PRO A 204 11.80 -25.27 13.47
C PRO A 204 10.91 -24.00 13.40
N GLU A 205 11.51 -22.82 13.16
CA GLU A 205 10.80 -21.52 13.02
C GLU A 205 9.61 -21.55 12.05
N HIS A 206 9.75 -22.20 10.89
CA HIS A 206 8.69 -22.25 9.87
C HIS A 206 7.41 -22.95 10.34
N GLU A 207 7.43 -23.63 11.48
CA GLU A 207 6.22 -24.23 12.06
C GLU A 207 5.31 -23.19 12.73
N ALA A 208 5.85 -22.04 13.16
CA ALA A 208 5.07 -20.96 13.77
C ALA A 208 4.07 -20.32 12.79
N TYR A 209 4.43 -20.33 11.49
CA TYR A 209 3.69 -19.65 10.44
C TYR A 209 2.29 -20.29 10.30
N PRO A 210 1.22 -19.50 10.44
CA PRO A 210 -0.10 -19.91 9.97
C PRO A 210 0.03 -20.32 8.50
N ARG A 211 -0.46 -21.52 8.18
CA ARG A 211 -0.54 -21.98 6.80
C ARG A 211 -1.61 -21.19 6.05
N ASP A 212 -1.54 -21.18 4.72
CA ASP A 212 -2.61 -20.63 3.87
C ASP A 212 -4.00 -21.20 4.21
N ASP A 213 -4.05 -22.48 4.64
CA ASP A 213 -5.26 -23.19 5.06
C ASP A 213 -5.67 -22.96 6.54
N PHE A 214 -4.86 -22.26 7.35
CA PHE A 214 -5.14 -21.97 8.77
C PHE A 214 -6.50 -21.30 8.98
N PHE A 215 -6.94 -20.53 7.99
CA PHE A 215 -8.13 -19.70 8.07
C PHE A 215 -9.42 -20.38 7.58
N HIS A 216 -9.32 -21.51 6.88
CA HIS A 216 -10.47 -22.28 6.41
C HIS A 216 -11.07 -23.14 7.52
N ASN A 217 -12.40 -23.17 7.63
CA ASN A 217 -13.10 -23.87 8.72
C ASN A 217 -12.81 -25.38 8.79
N GLU A 218 -12.40 -26.02 7.70
CA GLU A 218 -12.08 -27.46 7.60
C GLU A 218 -10.66 -27.82 8.08
N THR A 219 -9.76 -26.85 8.17
CA THR A 219 -8.31 -27.05 8.39
C THR A 219 -7.74 -26.17 9.52
N ARG A 220 -8.45 -25.11 9.91
CA ARG A 220 -8.14 -24.27 11.07
C ARG A 220 -7.91 -25.14 12.31
N PRO A 221 -6.83 -24.94 13.08
CA PRO A 221 -6.61 -25.70 14.29
C PRO A 221 -7.79 -25.62 15.27
N THR A 222 -8.01 -26.68 16.05
CA THR A 222 -9.09 -26.69 17.06
C THR A 222 -8.69 -25.96 18.34
N PHE A 223 -7.40 -25.86 18.64
CA PHE A 223 -6.91 -25.20 19.86
C PHE A 223 -7.11 -23.68 19.90
N VAL A 224 -7.63 -23.07 18.83
CA VAL A 224 -8.08 -21.67 18.81
C VAL A 224 -9.60 -21.50 18.92
N GLU A 225 -10.39 -22.57 18.93
CA GLU A 225 -11.86 -22.49 19.04
C GLU A 225 -12.44 -23.25 20.24
N TYR A 226 -11.77 -24.30 20.70
CA TYR A 226 -12.28 -25.21 21.72
C TYR A 226 -11.57 -24.99 23.05
N PRO A 227 -12.25 -25.17 24.19
CA PRO A 227 -11.69 -24.87 25.49
C PRO A 227 -10.49 -25.76 25.84
N TYR A 228 -9.54 -25.20 26.60
CA TYR A 228 -8.40 -25.96 27.11
C TYR A 228 -8.86 -27.25 27.83
N GLY A 229 -8.14 -28.35 27.61
CA GLY A 229 -8.46 -29.66 28.18
C GLY A 229 -9.54 -30.46 27.43
N SER A 230 -10.30 -29.85 26.51
CA SER A 230 -11.26 -30.58 25.65
C SER A 230 -10.56 -31.61 24.74
N LYS A 231 -11.32 -32.60 24.24
CA LYS A 231 -10.79 -33.60 23.31
C LYS A 231 -10.38 -32.93 22.00
N GLU A 232 -11.16 -31.95 21.57
CA GLU A 232 -11.01 -31.19 20.35
C GLU A 232 -9.74 -30.33 20.43
N PHE A 233 -9.55 -29.56 21.51
CA PHE A 233 -8.31 -28.80 21.75
C PHE A 233 -7.07 -29.71 21.73
N LEU A 234 -7.14 -30.86 22.40
CA LEU A 234 -5.99 -31.77 22.54
C LEU A 234 -5.67 -32.53 21.25
N TYR A 235 -6.66 -33.17 20.64
CA TYR A 235 -6.47 -34.19 19.59
C TYR A 235 -6.87 -33.72 18.18
N GLY A 236 -7.73 -32.70 18.06
CA GLY A 236 -8.32 -32.26 16.79
C GLY A 236 -9.78 -32.67 16.62
N ARG A 237 -10.37 -32.30 15.47
CA ARG A 237 -11.73 -32.69 15.06
C ARG A 237 -11.81 -32.71 13.53
N GLY A 238 -11.96 -33.89 12.93
CA GLY A 238 -11.83 -34.04 11.48
C GLY A 238 -10.39 -33.78 11.02
N SER A 239 -10.24 -33.17 9.84
CA SER A 239 -8.95 -32.70 9.31
C SER A 239 -8.26 -31.61 10.15
N ARG A 240 -8.94 -31.05 11.17
CA ARG A 240 -8.46 -29.92 11.96
C ARG A 240 -7.51 -30.35 13.08
N PRO A 241 -6.26 -29.85 13.13
CA PRO A 241 -5.27 -30.30 14.10
C PRO A 241 -5.50 -29.72 15.51
N GLY A 242 -5.44 -30.59 16.52
CA GLY A 242 -5.30 -30.19 17.93
C GLY A 242 -3.85 -29.98 18.37
N ILE A 243 -3.64 -29.50 19.60
CA ILE A 243 -2.29 -29.10 20.06
C ILE A 243 -1.30 -30.29 20.14
N LEU A 244 -1.78 -31.52 20.34
CA LEU A 244 -0.92 -32.70 20.32
C LEU A 244 -0.39 -33.03 18.91
N HIS A 245 -1.08 -32.58 17.85
CA HIS A 245 -0.55 -32.66 16.49
C HIS A 245 0.68 -31.75 16.35
N ILE A 246 0.60 -30.51 16.85
CA ILE A 246 1.74 -29.57 16.91
C ILE A 246 2.87 -30.14 17.77
N LYS A 247 2.56 -30.64 18.98
CA LYS A 247 3.53 -31.29 19.88
C LYS A 247 4.28 -32.43 19.19
N SER A 248 3.58 -33.28 18.45
CA SER A 248 4.17 -34.37 17.65
C SER A 248 5.02 -33.88 16.49
N LYS A 249 4.56 -32.84 15.77
CA LYS A 249 5.25 -32.24 14.62
C LYS A 249 6.58 -31.60 15.03
N LEU A 250 6.60 -30.97 16.21
CA LEU A 250 7.80 -30.45 16.88
C LEU A 250 8.69 -31.55 17.49
N GLY A 251 8.42 -32.84 17.22
CA GLY A 251 9.30 -33.96 17.53
C GLY A 251 9.11 -34.60 18.91
N SER A 252 8.07 -34.22 19.66
CA SER A 252 7.72 -34.97 20.88
C SER A 252 7.33 -36.40 20.50
N PRO A 253 7.84 -37.43 21.19
CA PRO A 253 7.14 -38.70 21.19
C PRO A 253 5.80 -38.48 21.90
N LEU A 254 4.74 -38.99 21.28
CA LEU A 254 3.46 -39.15 21.94
C LEU A 254 3.45 -40.49 22.67
N THR A 255 2.73 -40.57 23.79
CA THR A 255 2.44 -41.87 24.43
C THR A 255 1.61 -42.74 23.49
N ASP A 256 1.66 -44.06 23.64
CA ASP A 256 0.91 -44.94 22.75
C ASP A 256 -0.61 -44.75 22.87
N THR A 257 -1.08 -44.32 24.05
CA THR A 257 -2.47 -43.86 24.26
C THR A 257 -2.80 -42.62 23.42
N GLN A 258 -1.91 -41.61 23.38
CA GLN A 258 -2.10 -40.42 22.55
C GLN A 258 -2.03 -40.75 21.05
N LYS A 259 -1.04 -41.55 20.61
CA LYS A 259 -0.95 -42.04 19.22
C LYS A 259 -2.21 -42.79 18.80
N LYS A 260 -2.70 -43.71 19.65
CA LYS A 260 -3.90 -44.49 19.39
C LYS A 260 -5.13 -43.58 19.24
N LYS A 261 -5.31 -42.60 20.13
CA LYS A 261 -6.40 -41.61 20.03
C LYS A 261 -6.34 -40.77 18.74
N LEU A 262 -5.18 -40.20 18.40
CA LEU A 262 -4.98 -39.50 17.12
C LEU A 262 -5.26 -40.39 15.90
N SER A 263 -4.82 -41.66 15.93
CA SER A 263 -5.06 -42.61 14.85
C SER A 263 -6.50 -43.12 14.75
N ASN A 264 -7.26 -43.05 15.85
CA ASN A 264 -8.65 -43.51 15.91
C ASN A 264 -9.60 -42.44 15.37
N LEU A 265 -9.41 -41.18 15.75
CA LEU A 265 -10.18 -40.04 15.21
C LEU A 265 -10.12 -40.03 13.68
N SER A 266 -8.90 -40.05 13.12
CA SER A 266 -8.66 -40.17 11.67
C SER A 266 -9.37 -41.36 10.99
N LYS A 267 -9.67 -42.45 11.72
CA LYS A 267 -10.36 -43.65 11.23
C LYS A 267 -11.88 -43.64 11.44
N GLU A 268 -12.38 -42.93 12.43
CA GLU A 268 -13.82 -42.70 12.64
C GLU A 268 -14.30 -41.67 11.61
N GLU A 269 -13.53 -40.60 11.42
CA GLU A 269 -13.78 -39.52 10.46
C GLU A 269 -13.75 -40.00 9.00
N THR A 270 -12.86 -40.93 8.62
CA THR A 270 -12.88 -41.51 7.26
C THR A 270 -14.15 -42.31 6.97
N LYS A 271 -14.81 -42.88 7.99
CA LYS A 271 -16.11 -43.55 7.79
C LYS A 271 -17.23 -42.53 7.64
N GLU A 272 -17.17 -41.44 8.39
CA GLU A 272 -18.18 -40.38 8.37
C GLU A 272 -18.13 -39.54 7.08
N ALA A 273 -16.94 -39.20 6.60
CA ALA A 273 -16.74 -38.53 5.31
C ALA A 273 -17.11 -39.41 4.10
N VAL A 274 -16.90 -40.74 4.19
CA VAL A 274 -17.40 -41.68 3.17
C VAL A 274 -18.92 -41.75 3.18
N LYS A 275 -19.57 -41.66 4.35
CA LYS A 275 -21.03 -41.61 4.47
C LYS A 275 -21.61 -40.34 3.82
N GLN A 276 -21.10 -39.16 4.16
CA GLN A 276 -21.54 -37.89 3.56
C GLN A 276 -21.34 -37.81 2.03
N LYS A 277 -20.26 -38.41 1.50
CA LYS A 277 -20.04 -38.49 0.04
C LYS A 277 -21.04 -39.40 -0.69
N PHE A 278 -21.58 -40.42 -0.02
CA PHE A 278 -22.64 -41.24 -0.61
C PHE A 278 -23.97 -40.48 -0.73
N ASP A 279 -24.26 -39.56 0.21
CA ASP A 279 -25.48 -38.77 0.20
C ASP A 279 -25.45 -37.60 -0.81
N THR A 280 -24.28 -36.98 -1.03
CA THR A 280 -24.13 -35.84 -1.96
C THR A 280 -24.11 -36.23 -3.45
N VAL A 281 -23.77 -37.46 -3.82
CA VAL A 281 -23.68 -37.92 -5.23
C VAL A 281 -25.05 -38.00 -5.93
N LYS A 282 -26.18 -37.82 -5.22
CA LYS A 282 -27.53 -37.85 -5.80
C LYS A 282 -27.96 -36.58 -6.55
N LYS A 283 -27.21 -35.47 -6.54
CA LYS A 283 -27.53 -34.25 -7.30
C LYS A 283 -26.45 -33.97 -8.36
N LYS A 284 -26.82 -34.01 -9.65
CA LYS A 284 -25.94 -33.64 -10.78
C LYS A 284 -26.03 -32.12 -11.07
N PRO A 285 -24.91 -31.41 -11.22
CA PRO A 285 -24.91 -30.05 -11.79
C PRO A 285 -24.80 -30.10 -13.33
N VAL A 286 -25.41 -29.12 -14.00
CA VAL A 286 -25.34 -28.89 -15.45
C VAL A 286 -24.68 -27.55 -15.70
N TRP A 287 -23.47 -27.53 -16.27
CA TRP A 287 -22.82 -26.31 -16.76
C TRP A 287 -21.97 -26.59 -18.01
N GLY A 288 -22.21 -25.81 -19.06
CA GLY A 288 -21.44 -25.81 -20.30
C GLY A 288 -22.04 -24.84 -21.31
N VAL A 289 -21.18 -24.20 -22.13
CA VAL A 289 -21.49 -23.21 -23.21
C VAL A 289 -21.55 -21.73 -22.76
N THR A 290 -20.39 -21.15 -22.44
CA THR A 290 -20.16 -19.67 -22.47
C THR A 290 -18.78 -19.25 -23.02
N GLY A 291 -17.87 -20.18 -23.32
CA GLY A 291 -16.45 -19.86 -23.59
C GLY A 291 -16.07 -19.38 -25.00
N GLU A 292 -16.93 -19.53 -26.02
CA GLU A 292 -16.49 -19.34 -27.42
C GLU A 292 -16.81 -17.96 -28.03
N LYS A 293 -17.87 -17.28 -27.57
CA LYS A 293 -18.24 -15.94 -28.11
C LYS A 293 -17.20 -14.85 -27.78
N PHE A 294 -16.44 -14.97 -26.70
CA PHE A 294 -15.49 -13.93 -26.27
C PHE A 294 -14.21 -13.85 -27.13
N LYS A 295 -13.79 -14.94 -27.80
CA LYS A 295 -12.56 -14.94 -28.61
C LYS A 295 -12.68 -14.13 -29.91
N GLN A 296 -13.87 -14.04 -30.50
CA GLN A 296 -14.07 -13.34 -31.78
C GLN A 296 -14.06 -11.81 -31.65
N ILE A 297 -14.38 -11.27 -30.46
CA ILE A 297 -14.42 -9.82 -30.22
C ILE A 297 -12.99 -9.24 -30.18
N ASN A 298 -12.05 -9.90 -29.48
CA ASN A 298 -10.67 -9.41 -29.31
C ASN A 298 -9.81 -9.45 -30.59
N GLN A 299 -10.14 -10.27 -31.60
CA GLN A 299 -9.44 -10.26 -32.89
C GLN A 299 -9.77 -9.00 -33.72
N LYS A 300 -11.03 -8.55 -33.75
CA LYS A 300 -11.42 -7.35 -34.51
C LYS A 300 -10.78 -6.06 -33.97
N THR A 301 -10.55 -5.97 -32.65
CA THR A 301 -9.98 -4.78 -32.02
C THR A 301 -8.47 -4.63 -32.26
N THR A 302 -7.76 -5.75 -32.51
CA THR A 302 -6.31 -5.75 -32.72
C THR A 302 -5.93 -5.43 -34.18
N GLU A 303 -6.72 -5.89 -35.16
CA GLU A 303 -6.51 -5.56 -36.58
C GLU A 303 -6.67 -4.05 -36.85
N ASN A 304 -7.69 -3.40 -36.27
CA ASN A 304 -7.96 -1.96 -36.42
C ASN A 304 -6.90 -1.03 -35.81
N LYS A 305 -6.03 -1.50 -34.91
CA LYS A 305 -4.90 -0.71 -34.39
C LYS A 305 -3.65 -0.82 -35.29
N SER A 306 -3.46 -1.94 -35.98
CA SER A 306 -2.29 -2.17 -36.85
C SER A 306 -2.29 -1.26 -38.09
N THR A 307 -3.47 -0.98 -38.65
CA THR A 307 -3.64 -0.08 -39.80
C THR A 307 -3.34 1.37 -39.46
N LYS A 308 -3.86 1.88 -38.34
CA LYS A 308 -3.72 3.29 -37.95
C LYS A 308 -2.26 3.71 -37.68
N ILE A 309 -1.45 2.80 -37.12
CA ILE A 309 -0.01 3.02 -36.85
C ILE A 309 0.82 3.05 -38.15
N LYS A 310 0.41 2.31 -39.19
CA LYS A 310 1.08 2.33 -40.50
C LYS A 310 0.87 3.62 -41.28
N GLU A 311 -0.27 4.30 -41.09
CA GLU A 311 -0.53 5.59 -41.72
C GLU A 311 0.28 6.73 -41.07
N GLN A 312 0.37 6.77 -39.73
CA GLN A 312 1.15 7.80 -39.03
C GLN A 312 2.65 7.76 -39.39
N LYS A 313 3.28 6.58 -39.43
CA LYS A 313 4.69 6.44 -39.85
C LYS A 313 4.95 6.85 -41.32
N LYS A 314 3.91 6.87 -42.17
CA LYS A 314 4.02 7.35 -43.56
C LYS A 314 4.03 8.88 -43.64
N VAL A 315 3.37 9.56 -42.70
CA VAL A 315 3.35 11.03 -42.62
C VAL A 315 4.67 11.59 -42.09
N GLU A 316 5.28 10.95 -41.08
CA GLU A 316 6.56 11.41 -40.51
C GLU A 316 7.73 11.32 -41.50
N ASN A 317 7.86 10.21 -42.24
CA ASN A 317 8.93 10.07 -43.23
C ASN A 317 8.84 11.11 -44.36
N THR A 318 7.65 11.61 -44.68
CA THR A 318 7.47 12.67 -45.70
C THR A 318 7.91 14.06 -45.19
N LYS A 319 8.08 14.23 -43.87
CA LYS A 319 8.40 15.52 -43.24
C LYS A 319 9.90 15.76 -43.05
N MET A 320 10.74 14.72 -43.20
CA MET A 320 12.21 14.82 -43.02
C MET A 320 13.00 15.10 -44.31
N GLU A 321 12.39 15.09 -45.50
CA GLU A 321 13.09 15.32 -46.78
C GLU A 321 13.22 16.79 -47.22
N VAL A 322 12.68 17.77 -46.47
CA VAL A 322 12.51 19.16 -46.96
C VAL A 322 13.30 20.22 -46.15
N LYS A 323 14.41 19.85 -45.49
CA LYS A 323 15.33 20.84 -44.87
C LYS A 323 16.80 20.49 -45.12
N GLY A 324 17.35 21.02 -46.22
CA GLY A 324 18.73 20.74 -46.62
C GLY A 324 19.34 21.69 -47.66
N GLU A 325 19.10 23.02 -47.57
CA GLU A 325 19.74 24.13 -48.31
C GLU A 325 19.24 25.45 -47.64
N GLU A 326 19.95 26.57 -47.48
CA GLU A 326 21.20 27.09 -48.04
C GLU A 326 21.98 28.04 -47.08
N LYS A 327 23.32 28.00 -47.18
CA LYS A 327 24.34 29.08 -47.15
C LYS A 327 24.34 30.23 -46.10
N THR A 328 25.50 30.31 -45.45
CA THR A 328 26.11 31.49 -44.81
C THR A 328 26.46 32.65 -45.77
N LYS A 329 26.43 33.89 -45.26
CA LYS A 329 27.29 35.01 -45.73
C LYS A 329 27.40 36.16 -44.72
N GLU A 330 28.62 36.48 -44.29
CA GLU A 330 28.97 37.75 -43.64
C GLU A 330 29.03 38.91 -44.66
N LYS A 331 28.70 40.16 -44.26
CA LYS A 331 29.70 41.24 -44.01
C LYS A 331 29.15 42.67 -43.77
N THR A 332 29.61 43.24 -42.64
CA THR A 332 30.05 44.65 -42.39
C THR A 332 29.21 45.92 -42.66
N LYS A 333 29.14 46.72 -41.58
CA LYS A 333 29.33 48.20 -41.44
C LYS A 333 28.38 49.22 -42.11
N GLY A 334 27.90 50.15 -41.29
CA GLY A 334 27.49 51.52 -41.67
C GLY A 334 26.98 52.33 -40.47
N ASN A 335 27.64 53.46 -40.16
CA ASN A 335 27.14 54.46 -39.19
C ASN A 335 26.01 55.29 -39.82
N GLU A 336 25.13 55.89 -39.01
CA GLU A 336 24.96 57.36 -38.99
C GLU A 336 24.17 57.87 -37.77
N GLU A 337 24.47 59.12 -37.36
CA GLU A 337 23.81 59.82 -36.25
C GLU A 337 22.52 60.54 -36.71
N GLY A 338 21.53 60.67 -35.83
CA GLY A 338 20.31 61.44 -36.11
C GLY A 338 19.68 62.06 -34.86
N LYS A 339 20.00 63.32 -34.55
CA LYS A 339 19.31 64.12 -33.51
C LYS A 339 17.95 64.59 -34.02
N GLY A 340 16.85 64.33 -33.28
CA GLY A 340 15.49 64.74 -33.68
C GLY A 340 14.52 64.99 -32.52
N ASN A 341 14.18 66.25 -32.28
CA ASN A 341 13.33 66.77 -31.19
C ASN A 341 11.89 66.19 -31.07
N LYS A 342 11.43 66.11 -29.81
CA LYS A 342 10.06 66.41 -29.30
C LYS A 342 8.82 65.95 -30.09
N LYS A 343 7.99 65.09 -29.46
CA LYS A 343 6.61 65.43 -29.02
C LYS A 343 6.00 64.38 -28.08
N ARG A 344 5.33 64.83 -27.01
CA ARG A 344 4.39 64.03 -26.20
C ARG A 344 3.02 63.97 -26.89
N PRO A 345 2.38 62.79 -26.94
CA PRO A 345 0.94 62.61 -26.70
C PRO A 345 0.76 62.03 -25.28
N LYS A 346 0.15 62.73 -24.33
CA LYS A 346 -1.29 62.70 -24.07
C LYS A 346 -1.92 61.30 -24.17
N ASN A 347 -1.71 60.50 -23.12
CA ASN A 347 -2.77 59.91 -22.29
C ASN A 347 -4.08 59.54 -23.02
N ASP A 348 -4.05 58.53 -23.87
CA ASP A 348 -5.25 57.78 -24.26
C ASP A 348 -5.49 56.65 -23.25
N LYS A 349 -6.75 56.50 -22.82
CA LYS A 349 -7.16 55.45 -21.90
C LYS A 349 -6.92 54.09 -22.58
N SER A 350 -5.94 53.34 -22.10
CA SER A 350 -5.75 51.96 -22.53
C SER A 350 -6.98 51.13 -22.16
N LYS A 351 -7.86 50.93 -23.14
CA LYS A 351 -8.74 49.76 -23.13
C LYS A 351 -7.82 48.56 -23.03
N SER A 352 -7.75 47.94 -21.86
CA SER A 352 -7.01 46.71 -21.68
C SER A 352 -7.60 45.69 -22.64
N SER A 353 -6.84 45.38 -23.69
CA SER A 353 -7.13 44.24 -24.56
C SER A 353 -7.12 43.03 -23.65
N LYS A 354 -8.31 42.54 -23.28
CA LYS A 354 -8.45 41.29 -22.55
C LYS A 354 -7.77 40.23 -23.42
N LYS A 355 -6.56 39.80 -23.02
CA LYS A 355 -5.92 38.66 -23.66
C LYS A 355 -6.95 37.52 -23.64
N PRO A 356 -7.14 36.77 -24.74
CA PRO A 356 -8.01 35.61 -24.71
C PRO A 356 -7.53 34.72 -23.55
N ARG A 357 -8.40 34.52 -22.56
CA ARG A 357 -8.14 33.51 -21.54
C ARG A 357 -8.28 32.17 -22.25
N THR A 358 -7.24 31.36 -22.17
CA THR A 358 -7.34 29.92 -22.39
C THR A 358 -8.50 29.39 -21.53
N SER A 359 -9.35 28.57 -22.13
CA SER A 359 -10.56 28.03 -21.51
C SER A 359 -10.27 27.29 -20.21
N TRP A 360 -9.13 26.61 -20.11
CA TRP A 360 -8.67 25.92 -18.90
C TRP A 360 -7.87 26.81 -17.94
N GLY A 361 -7.28 27.92 -18.41
CA GLY A 361 -6.52 28.84 -17.56
C GLY A 361 -5.31 28.22 -16.84
N TYR A 362 -4.78 27.09 -17.34
CA TYR A 362 -3.77 26.29 -16.65
C TYR A 362 -2.50 27.09 -16.35
N THR A 363 -2.25 27.30 -15.06
CA THR A 363 -1.11 28.02 -14.49
C THR A 363 -0.73 27.34 -13.18
N MET A 364 0.51 27.46 -12.72
CA MET A 364 0.95 26.80 -11.49
C MET A 364 1.81 27.72 -10.64
N THR A 365 1.59 27.72 -9.32
CA THR A 365 2.42 28.45 -8.34
C THR A 365 3.41 27.51 -7.67
N THR A 366 4.41 28.08 -6.97
CA THR A 366 5.33 27.31 -6.12
C THR A 366 4.61 26.50 -5.04
N VAL A 367 3.45 26.96 -4.54
CA VAL A 367 2.63 26.23 -3.55
C VAL A 367 2.01 24.97 -4.15
N ASN A 368 1.62 25.02 -5.43
CA ASN A 368 1.08 23.87 -6.16
C ASN A 368 2.20 22.87 -6.52
N ALA A 369 3.35 23.35 -7.00
CA ALA A 369 4.52 22.50 -7.25
C ALA A 369 5.02 21.81 -5.96
N ALA A 370 5.00 22.52 -4.83
CA ALA A 370 5.29 21.92 -3.53
C ALA A 370 4.24 20.87 -3.12
N ALA A 371 2.96 21.08 -3.43
CA ALA A 371 1.90 20.10 -3.18
C ALA A 371 2.09 18.81 -4.01
N ASP A 372 2.54 18.91 -5.27
CA ASP A 372 2.91 17.72 -6.06
C ASP A 372 4.04 16.92 -5.38
N VAL A 373 5.07 17.61 -4.86
CA VAL A 373 6.15 16.96 -4.10
C VAL A 373 5.62 16.35 -2.79
N GLU A 374 4.74 17.03 -2.07
CA GLU A 374 4.09 16.50 -0.86
C GLU A 374 3.25 15.24 -1.12
N ASP A 375 2.46 15.20 -2.21
CA ASP A 375 1.68 14.01 -2.60
C ASP A 375 2.59 12.83 -2.96
N MET A 376 3.72 13.08 -3.60
CA MET A 376 4.74 12.05 -3.85
C MET A 376 5.41 11.59 -2.56
N LEU A 377 5.81 12.50 -1.67
CA LEU A 377 6.46 12.17 -0.40
C LEU A 377 5.53 11.46 0.59
N ARG A 378 4.22 11.77 0.58
CA ARG A 378 3.17 11.04 1.31
C ARG A 378 3.31 9.53 1.11
N VAL A 379 3.57 9.10 -0.12
CA VAL A 379 3.70 7.68 -0.47
C VAL A 379 4.83 6.97 0.31
N SER A 380 5.92 7.65 0.67
CA SER A 380 6.99 7.05 1.49
C SER A 380 6.65 6.90 2.98
N LYS A 381 5.67 7.66 3.46
CA LYS A 381 5.28 7.69 4.88
C LYS A 381 4.46 6.47 5.28
N TYR A 382 3.75 5.83 4.35
CA TYR A 382 3.11 4.54 4.60
C TYR A 382 4.17 3.52 5.04
N LYS A 383 4.06 3.02 6.27
CA LYS A 383 4.80 1.86 6.77
C LYS A 383 3.89 0.62 6.70
N HIS A 384 2.60 0.78 7.02
CA HIS A 384 1.56 -0.25 7.08
C HIS A 384 0.26 0.21 6.39
N LEU A 385 -0.69 -0.71 6.19
CA LEU A 385 -2.04 -0.39 5.67
C LEU A 385 -2.78 0.63 6.56
N ARG A 386 -2.45 0.66 7.86
CA ARG A 386 -3.04 1.52 8.90
C ARG A 386 -2.39 2.90 9.10
N ASP A 387 -1.34 3.29 8.37
CA ASP A 387 -0.75 4.65 8.51
C ASP A 387 -1.55 5.70 7.71
N TRP A 388 -2.86 5.75 7.91
CA TRP A 388 -3.80 6.38 6.99
C TRP A 388 -3.92 7.91 7.10
N ASP A 389 -3.46 8.50 8.21
CA ASP A 389 -3.63 9.92 8.54
C ASP A 389 -2.76 10.92 7.76
N ALA A 390 -1.89 10.46 6.86
CA ALA A 390 -1.19 11.34 5.93
C ALA A 390 -2.18 11.81 4.85
N ALA A 391 -3.05 12.77 5.17
CA ALA A 391 -3.99 13.36 4.23
C ALA A 391 -3.29 13.79 2.93
N ARG A 392 -3.93 13.52 1.78
CA ARG A 392 -3.48 14.07 0.49
C ARG A 392 -3.49 15.60 0.58
N PRO A 393 -2.52 16.32 -0.01
CA PRO A 393 -2.65 17.76 -0.18
C PRO A 393 -4.01 18.09 -0.82
N ASP A 394 -4.67 19.12 -0.31
CA ASP A 394 -6.01 19.53 -0.74
C ASP A 394 -6.12 19.63 -2.28
N SER A 395 -7.27 19.27 -2.82
CA SER A 395 -7.58 19.37 -4.26
C SER A 395 -7.37 20.79 -4.79
N ASN A 396 -7.59 21.82 -3.97
CA ASN A 396 -7.29 23.21 -4.32
C ASN A 396 -5.78 23.50 -4.48
N ARG A 397 -4.90 22.66 -3.90
CA ARG A 397 -3.43 22.75 -4.05
C ARG A 397 -2.92 21.88 -5.21
N LEU A 398 -3.55 20.75 -5.50
CA LEU A 398 -3.19 19.84 -6.60
C LEU A 398 -3.97 20.16 -7.88
N ILE A 399 -3.37 20.93 -8.79
CA ILE A 399 -4.05 21.38 -10.03
C ILE A 399 -4.35 20.22 -11.00
N THR A 400 -3.51 19.20 -11.01
CA THR A 400 -3.66 17.99 -11.84
C THR A 400 -3.45 16.75 -10.97
N PRO A 401 -4.46 16.38 -10.17
CA PRO A 401 -4.37 15.25 -9.26
C PRO A 401 -4.38 13.95 -10.06
N THR A 402 -3.32 13.15 -9.93
CA THR A 402 -3.29 11.79 -10.49
C THR A 402 -4.23 10.87 -9.71
N VAL A 403 -4.71 9.80 -10.35
CA VAL A 403 -5.53 8.75 -9.72
C VAL A 403 -4.80 8.13 -8.55
N GLU A 404 -5.52 7.89 -7.45
CA GLU A 404 -4.91 7.37 -6.23
C GLU A 404 -4.38 5.94 -6.42
N ILE A 405 -3.18 5.69 -5.90
CA ILE A 405 -2.54 4.38 -5.96
C ILE A 405 -3.14 3.49 -4.87
N ARG A 406 -3.55 2.27 -5.21
CA ARG A 406 -4.12 1.32 -4.23
C ARG A 406 -3.16 1.07 -3.07
N LYS A 407 -3.68 1.12 -1.84
CA LYS A 407 -2.92 0.93 -0.59
C LYS A 407 -2.05 -0.33 -0.59
N THR A 408 -2.59 -1.44 -1.10
CA THR A 408 -1.86 -2.72 -1.27
C THR A 408 -0.63 -2.60 -2.15
N THR A 409 -0.70 -1.79 -3.22
CA THR A 409 0.45 -1.52 -4.10
C THR A 409 1.48 -0.63 -3.42
N LEU A 410 1.04 0.37 -2.63
CA LEU A 410 1.94 1.24 -1.87
C LEU A 410 2.73 0.47 -0.82
N VAL A 411 2.07 -0.40 -0.05
CA VAL A 411 2.73 -1.25 0.95
C VAL A 411 3.70 -2.22 0.28
N ALA A 412 3.29 -2.89 -0.81
CA ALA A 412 4.16 -3.83 -1.54
C ALA A 412 5.40 -3.17 -2.18
N TYR A 413 5.37 -1.86 -2.44
CA TYR A 413 6.45 -1.11 -3.11
C TYR A 413 7.19 -0.15 -2.16
N ARG A 414 6.81 -0.11 -0.88
CA ARG A 414 7.30 0.80 0.17
C ARG A 414 8.80 1.07 0.11
N ASP A 415 9.62 0.01 0.12
CA ASP A 415 11.07 0.17 0.23
C ASP A 415 11.72 0.61 -1.10
N ASP A 416 11.17 0.23 -2.25
CA ASP A 416 11.60 0.75 -3.55
C ASP A 416 11.26 2.25 -3.70
N LEU A 417 10.07 2.66 -3.24
CA LEU A 417 9.61 4.05 -3.28
C LEU A 417 10.41 4.93 -2.31
N ARG A 418 10.74 4.41 -1.12
CA ARG A 418 11.68 5.06 -0.18
C ARG A 418 13.07 5.19 -0.77
N ARG A 419 13.60 4.16 -1.44
CA ARG A 419 14.90 4.24 -2.13
C ARG A 419 14.91 5.34 -3.19
N ILE A 420 13.84 5.47 -4.00
CA ILE A 420 13.70 6.55 -4.99
C ILE A 420 13.73 7.93 -4.32
N ILE A 421 13.01 8.12 -3.21
CA ILE A 421 12.99 9.38 -2.46
C ILE A 421 14.35 9.68 -1.80
N ASP A 422 15.02 8.68 -1.23
CA ASP A 422 16.35 8.84 -0.64
C ASP A 422 17.40 9.20 -1.70
N GLU A 423 17.35 8.57 -2.88
CA GLU A 423 18.25 8.88 -4.00
C GLU A 423 17.99 10.25 -4.62
N VAL A 424 16.74 10.54 -5.01
CA VAL A 424 16.39 11.76 -5.76
C VAL A 424 16.19 12.92 -4.79
N TYR A 425 15.14 12.87 -3.97
CA TYR A 425 14.72 14.00 -3.13
C TYR A 425 15.75 14.33 -2.04
N LYS A 426 16.33 13.32 -1.37
CA LYS A 426 17.29 13.57 -0.27
C LYS A 426 18.72 13.78 -0.75
N ARG A 427 19.28 12.85 -1.53
CA ARG A 427 20.71 12.89 -1.92
C ARG A 427 21.00 13.85 -3.07
N LYS A 428 20.20 13.87 -4.14
CA LYS A 428 20.45 14.75 -5.31
C LYS A 428 19.95 16.18 -5.09
N PHE A 429 18.74 16.35 -4.55
CA PHE A 429 18.11 17.66 -4.40
C PHE A 429 18.15 18.23 -2.95
N GLY A 430 18.79 17.58 -2.00
CA GLY A 430 19.09 18.16 -0.67
C GLY A 430 17.89 18.36 0.28
N MET A 431 16.75 17.72 -0.01
CA MET A 431 15.47 17.90 0.69
C MET A 431 15.00 19.37 0.72
N PRO A 432 14.44 19.92 -0.38
CA PRO A 432 13.92 21.29 -0.45
C PRO A 432 12.64 21.45 0.39
N THR A 433 12.79 21.49 1.71
CA THR A 433 11.71 21.56 2.70
C THR A 433 11.26 22.98 3.02
N ASN A 434 11.96 24.01 2.52
CA ASN A 434 11.62 25.41 2.73
C ASN A 434 12.21 26.29 1.61
N LYS A 435 11.77 27.55 1.52
CA LYS A 435 12.21 28.48 0.46
C LYS A 435 13.73 28.64 0.41
N ALA A 436 14.43 28.63 1.55
CA ALA A 436 15.88 28.82 1.62
C ALA A 436 16.73 27.67 1.04
N LYS A 437 16.12 26.50 0.80
CA LYS A 437 16.77 25.35 0.14
C LYS A 437 16.42 25.21 -1.35
N LEU A 438 15.53 26.05 -1.86
CA LEU A 438 15.28 26.16 -3.30
C LEU A 438 16.39 27.02 -3.93
N PRO A 439 16.65 26.94 -5.24
CA PRO A 439 17.56 27.87 -5.89
C PRO A 439 17.09 29.32 -5.66
N GLN A 440 17.98 30.17 -5.12
CA GLN A 440 17.70 31.59 -4.87
C GLN A 440 18.16 32.46 -6.03
N THR A 441 19.25 32.08 -6.70
CA THR A 441 19.82 32.82 -7.83
C THR A 441 19.54 32.14 -9.17
N ALA A 442 19.61 32.90 -10.27
CA ALA A 442 19.48 32.34 -11.62
C ALA A 442 20.48 31.21 -11.92
N SER A 443 21.74 31.33 -11.47
CA SER A 443 22.77 30.30 -11.69
C SER A 443 22.53 29.02 -10.87
N GLU A 444 22.03 29.15 -9.63
CA GLU A 444 21.58 28.00 -8.85
C GLU A 444 20.36 27.32 -9.49
N ARG A 445 19.44 28.10 -10.08
CA ARG A 445 18.27 27.57 -10.79
C ARG A 445 18.69 26.82 -12.05
N GLU A 446 19.57 27.40 -12.86
CA GLU A 446 20.13 26.77 -14.07
C GLU A 446 20.76 25.41 -13.73
N ALA A 447 21.66 25.35 -12.73
CA ALA A 447 22.27 24.10 -12.27
C ALA A 447 21.25 23.08 -11.70
N TRP A 448 20.17 23.54 -11.07
CA TRP A 448 19.08 22.70 -10.58
C TRP A 448 18.25 22.09 -11.71
N LEU A 449 17.94 22.88 -12.74
CA LEU A 449 17.23 22.44 -13.93
C LEU A 449 18.08 21.45 -14.73
N GLU A 450 19.35 21.77 -15.02
CA GLU A 450 20.29 20.84 -15.68
C GLU A 450 20.43 19.49 -14.94
N LEU A 451 20.38 19.48 -13.61
CA LEU A 451 20.38 18.25 -12.82
C LEU A 451 19.08 17.46 -13.01
N ALA A 452 17.94 18.14 -12.99
CA ALA A 452 16.65 17.52 -13.22
C ALA A 452 16.53 16.95 -14.65
N ASP A 453 16.91 17.72 -15.67
CA ASP A 453 16.80 17.32 -17.09
C ASP A 453 17.63 16.07 -17.39
N ARG A 454 18.86 16.01 -16.88
CA ARG A 454 19.71 14.81 -16.99
C ARG A 454 19.06 13.58 -16.37
N GLU A 455 18.41 13.72 -15.21
CA GLU A 455 17.68 12.61 -14.59
C GLU A 455 16.39 12.27 -15.37
N MET A 456 15.66 13.26 -15.89
CA MET A 456 14.42 13.03 -16.65
C MET A 456 14.70 12.33 -17.96
N ILE A 457 15.75 12.68 -18.70
CA ILE A 457 16.16 11.97 -19.94
C ILE A 457 16.40 10.48 -19.66
N LEU A 458 17.17 10.16 -18.61
CA LEU A 458 17.48 8.78 -18.23
C LEU A 458 16.24 8.00 -17.78
N VAL A 459 15.31 8.66 -17.08
CA VAL A 459 14.11 7.99 -16.57
C VAL A 459 13.02 7.88 -17.64
N ARG A 460 12.83 8.86 -18.52
CA ARG A 460 11.93 8.78 -19.70
C ARG A 460 12.32 7.59 -20.58
N ALA A 461 13.59 7.51 -21.00
CA ALA A 461 14.10 6.39 -21.78
C ALA A 461 13.87 5.01 -21.10
N ARG A 462 13.94 4.96 -19.76
CA ARG A 462 13.64 3.74 -18.99
C ARG A 462 12.14 3.45 -18.86
N VAL A 463 11.28 4.47 -18.82
CA VAL A 463 9.83 4.32 -18.91
C VAL A 463 9.48 3.73 -20.28
N ASP A 464 9.99 4.30 -21.38
CA ASP A 464 9.71 3.87 -22.75
C ASP A 464 10.11 2.39 -22.99
N GLU A 465 11.34 2.01 -22.62
CA GLU A 465 11.85 0.64 -22.68
C GLU A 465 10.97 -0.36 -21.89
N LEU A 466 10.44 0.08 -20.75
CA LEU A 466 9.55 -0.73 -19.93
C LEU A 466 8.13 -0.73 -20.46
N PHE A 467 7.66 0.35 -21.08
CA PHE A 467 6.30 0.50 -21.60
C PHE A 467 6.00 -0.56 -22.67
N GLU A 468 6.91 -0.72 -23.64
CA GLU A 468 6.78 -1.74 -24.68
C GLU A 468 6.92 -3.18 -24.14
N THR A 469 7.67 -3.36 -23.06
CA THR A 469 8.10 -4.69 -22.61
C THR A 469 7.45 -5.18 -21.32
N ALA A 470 6.55 -4.41 -20.69
CA ALA A 470 5.91 -4.70 -19.40
C ALA A 470 4.86 -5.82 -19.41
N THR A 471 5.10 -6.93 -20.11
CA THR A 471 4.16 -8.07 -20.18
C THR A 471 4.15 -8.97 -18.94
N THR A 472 4.90 -8.63 -17.88
CA THR A 472 5.05 -9.49 -16.69
C THR A 472 4.86 -8.70 -15.38
N PRO A 473 4.46 -9.37 -14.28
CA PRO A 473 4.33 -8.75 -12.95
C PRO A 473 5.53 -7.90 -12.53
N THR A 474 6.74 -8.42 -12.75
CA THR A 474 8.00 -7.77 -12.35
C THR A 474 8.28 -6.53 -13.20
N LYS A 475 8.05 -6.60 -14.51
CA LYS A 475 8.26 -5.44 -15.39
C LYS A 475 7.17 -4.37 -15.22
N ALA A 476 5.92 -4.75 -14.99
CA ALA A 476 4.85 -3.83 -14.59
C ALA A 476 5.19 -3.11 -13.26
N LYS A 477 5.77 -3.81 -12.27
CA LYS A 477 6.33 -3.16 -11.07
C LYS A 477 7.44 -2.16 -11.42
N GLN A 478 8.39 -2.54 -12.27
CA GLN A 478 9.48 -1.64 -12.69
C GLN A 478 8.95 -0.40 -13.44
N LEU A 479 7.93 -0.56 -14.30
CA LEU A 479 7.31 0.53 -15.06
C LEU A 479 6.64 1.55 -14.12
N ARG A 480 5.82 1.09 -13.16
CA ARG A 480 5.25 1.95 -12.10
C ARG A 480 6.33 2.70 -11.31
N LEU A 481 7.44 2.03 -10.96
CA LEU A 481 8.55 2.65 -10.22
C LEU A 481 9.32 3.70 -11.06
N ALA A 482 9.50 3.45 -12.36
CA ALA A 482 10.12 4.39 -13.28
C ALA A 482 9.22 5.64 -13.49
N ALA A 483 7.92 5.44 -13.71
CA ALA A 483 6.93 6.52 -13.80
C ALA A 483 6.87 7.35 -12.50
N TYR A 484 6.86 6.69 -11.33
CA TYR A 484 6.92 7.38 -10.04
C TYR A 484 8.19 8.21 -9.88
N ARG A 485 9.36 7.70 -10.31
CA ARG A 485 10.61 8.45 -10.31
C ARG A 485 10.54 9.65 -11.24
N LEU A 486 10.00 9.50 -12.46
CA LEU A 486 9.83 10.59 -13.44
C LEU A 486 8.98 11.72 -12.86
N LYS A 487 7.79 11.39 -12.36
CA LYS A 487 6.87 12.36 -11.74
C LYS A 487 7.54 13.11 -10.59
N LEU A 488 8.29 12.43 -9.72
CA LEU A 488 9.02 13.08 -8.61
C LEU A 488 10.08 14.07 -9.12
N ILE A 489 10.85 13.70 -10.15
CA ILE A 489 11.86 14.58 -10.73
C ILE A 489 11.19 15.78 -11.41
N ARG A 490 10.10 15.59 -12.18
CA ARG A 490 9.40 16.69 -12.84
C ARG A 490 8.71 17.64 -11.84
N SER A 491 8.20 17.14 -10.71
CA SER A 491 7.74 18.00 -9.60
C SER A 491 8.88 18.88 -9.07
N LEU A 492 10.08 18.31 -8.90
CA LEU A 492 11.26 19.04 -8.42
C LEU A 492 11.84 20.01 -9.47
N HIS A 493 11.79 19.65 -10.75
CA HIS A 493 12.10 20.54 -11.88
C HIS A 493 11.19 21.76 -11.83
N THR A 494 9.86 21.55 -11.81
CA THR A 494 8.90 22.67 -11.89
C THR A 494 8.90 23.52 -10.61
N LEU A 495 9.19 22.93 -9.45
CA LEU A 495 9.42 23.67 -8.21
C LEU A 495 10.68 24.56 -8.32
N GLY A 496 11.76 24.08 -8.95
CA GLY A 496 12.96 24.88 -9.24
C GLY A 496 12.71 25.98 -10.28
N LEU A 497 11.98 25.65 -11.35
CA LEU A 497 11.59 26.57 -12.44
C LEU A 497 10.78 27.77 -11.93
N LEU A 498 9.88 27.53 -10.98
CA LEU A 498 9.05 28.58 -10.36
C LEU A 498 9.75 29.32 -9.20
N SER A 499 11.01 29.00 -8.91
CA SER A 499 11.80 29.57 -7.79
C SER A 499 12.92 30.51 -8.24
N GLY A 500 13.51 31.22 -7.28
CA GLY A 500 14.70 32.07 -7.48
C GLY A 500 14.43 33.44 -8.12
N GLU A 501 15.41 34.32 -8.02
CA GLU A 501 15.41 35.67 -8.57
C GLU A 501 16.56 35.87 -9.59
N PRO A 502 16.34 36.60 -10.70
CA PRO A 502 15.04 37.08 -11.20
C PRO A 502 14.09 35.93 -11.55
N ALA A 503 12.79 36.22 -11.55
CA ALA A 503 11.77 35.25 -11.93
C ALA A 503 11.98 34.75 -13.37
N THR A 504 11.77 33.46 -13.58
CA THR A 504 11.76 32.78 -14.88
C THR A 504 10.77 33.42 -15.83
N SER A 505 11.07 33.45 -17.13
CA SER A 505 10.19 34.07 -18.12
C SER A 505 8.86 33.33 -18.26
N ALA A 506 7.83 34.05 -18.73
CA ALA A 506 6.52 33.46 -18.96
C ALA A 506 6.52 32.38 -20.07
N GLU A 507 7.52 32.39 -20.95
CA GLU A 507 7.67 31.41 -22.04
C GLU A 507 8.30 30.12 -21.54
N GLU A 508 9.41 30.21 -20.79
CA GLU A 508 10.03 29.07 -20.09
C GLU A 508 9.04 28.41 -19.09
N ILE A 509 8.24 29.20 -18.37
CA ILE A 509 7.18 28.67 -17.49
C ILE A 509 6.11 27.93 -18.30
N ARG A 510 5.70 28.45 -19.46
CA ARG A 510 4.71 27.78 -20.33
C ARG A 510 5.27 26.45 -20.86
N GLU A 511 6.49 26.46 -21.37
CA GLU A 511 7.19 25.27 -21.89
C GLU A 511 7.33 24.20 -20.79
N GLY A 512 7.87 24.57 -19.62
CA GLY A 512 7.98 23.66 -18.47
C GLY A 512 6.64 23.15 -17.92
N LEU A 513 5.53 23.85 -18.18
CA LEU A 513 4.17 23.38 -17.87
C LEU A 513 3.62 22.41 -18.93
N GLN A 514 3.95 22.59 -20.21
CA GLN A 514 3.61 21.65 -21.29
C GLN A 514 4.35 20.31 -21.08
N ASP A 515 5.65 20.38 -20.85
CA ASP A 515 6.52 19.28 -20.45
C ASP A 515 5.99 18.49 -19.23
N ARG A 516 5.48 19.22 -18.23
CA ARG A 516 4.88 18.60 -17.04
C ARG A 516 3.58 17.86 -17.38
N LEU A 517 2.76 18.36 -18.30
CA LEU A 517 1.55 17.65 -18.73
C LEU A 517 1.90 16.39 -19.53
N GLU A 518 2.91 16.45 -20.40
CA GLU A 518 3.45 15.28 -21.11
C GLU A 518 3.89 14.18 -20.12
N ASP A 519 4.69 14.53 -19.08
CA ASP A 519 5.11 13.56 -18.06
C ASP A 519 3.95 13.05 -17.18
N TRP A 520 2.89 13.85 -16.98
CA TRP A 520 1.70 13.42 -16.25
C TRP A 520 0.84 12.45 -17.07
N ILE A 521 0.72 12.68 -18.37
CA ILE A 521 0.08 11.75 -19.32
C ILE A 521 0.86 10.43 -19.32
N LEU A 522 2.18 10.49 -19.59
CA LEU A 522 3.04 9.31 -19.61
C LEU A 522 3.02 8.54 -18.28
N TYR A 523 2.90 9.24 -17.15
CA TYR A 523 2.70 8.63 -15.84
C TYR A 523 1.41 7.80 -15.78
N GLU A 524 0.24 8.38 -16.08
CA GLU A 524 -1.03 7.67 -15.98
C GLU A 524 -1.13 6.54 -17.03
N GLU A 525 -0.56 6.72 -18.22
CA GLU A 525 -0.43 5.67 -19.23
C GLU A 525 0.45 4.51 -18.77
N ALA A 526 1.61 4.77 -18.16
CA ALA A 526 2.50 3.75 -17.62
C ALA A 526 1.85 2.97 -16.46
N TRP A 527 1.05 3.65 -15.64
CA TRP A 527 0.20 2.99 -14.65
C TRP A 527 -0.88 2.14 -15.30
N ASN A 528 -1.60 2.65 -16.30
CA ASN A 528 -2.62 1.89 -17.03
C ASN A 528 -2.06 0.63 -17.69
N ALA A 529 -0.95 0.72 -18.41
CA ALA A 529 -0.27 -0.44 -18.99
C ALA A 529 0.07 -1.49 -17.92
N SER A 530 0.56 -1.05 -16.76
CA SER A 530 0.89 -1.92 -15.63
C SER A 530 -0.34 -2.54 -14.94
N GLU A 531 -1.48 -1.83 -14.93
CA GLU A 531 -2.75 -2.32 -14.38
C GLU A 531 -3.42 -3.36 -15.30
N LEU A 532 -3.34 -3.20 -16.62
CA LEU A 532 -3.83 -4.21 -17.57
C LEU A 532 -3.12 -5.56 -17.36
N VAL A 533 -1.80 -5.55 -17.15
CA VAL A 533 -0.98 -6.73 -16.79
C VAL A 533 -1.35 -7.31 -15.42
N THR A 534 -2.06 -6.55 -14.59
CA THR A 534 -2.67 -7.07 -13.37
C THR A 534 -3.98 -7.77 -13.72
N LEU A 535 -4.90 -7.11 -14.44
CA LEU A 535 -6.19 -7.65 -14.87
C LEU A 535 -6.09 -8.96 -15.67
N ASP A 536 -5.04 -9.14 -16.47
CA ASP A 536 -4.80 -10.36 -17.28
C ASP A 536 -4.42 -11.61 -16.44
N ARG A 537 -4.27 -11.49 -15.11
CA ARG A 537 -3.93 -12.63 -14.25
C ARG A 537 -5.14 -13.46 -13.85
N GLN A 538 -4.95 -14.77 -13.87
CA GLN A 538 -5.86 -15.72 -13.25
C GLN A 538 -5.85 -15.56 -11.71
N GLY A 539 -7.00 -15.74 -11.06
CA GLY A 539 -7.12 -15.75 -9.59
C GLY A 539 -7.32 -14.38 -8.92
N ILE A 540 -7.64 -13.32 -9.67
CA ILE A 540 -8.06 -12.03 -9.09
C ILE A 540 -9.53 -12.10 -8.67
N THR A 541 -9.88 -11.55 -7.50
CA THR A 541 -11.27 -11.43 -7.03
C THR A 541 -12.04 -10.39 -7.84
N GLN A 542 -13.34 -10.59 -8.02
CA GLN A 542 -14.18 -9.68 -8.81
C GLN A 542 -14.12 -8.23 -8.31
N GLU A 543 -14.16 -8.02 -7.00
CA GLU A 543 -14.04 -6.70 -6.37
C GLU A 543 -12.70 -6.00 -6.70
N LEU A 544 -11.58 -6.74 -6.65
CA LEU A 544 -10.27 -6.20 -7.02
C LEU A 544 -10.21 -5.91 -8.52
N TRP A 545 -10.81 -6.75 -9.36
CA TRP A 545 -10.91 -6.53 -10.80
C TRP A 545 -11.71 -5.27 -11.13
N ASP A 546 -12.88 -5.09 -10.53
CA ASP A 546 -13.72 -3.89 -10.69
C ASP A 546 -13.00 -2.62 -10.19
N THR A 547 -12.31 -2.71 -9.04
CA THR A 547 -11.49 -1.63 -8.51
C THR A 547 -10.37 -1.24 -9.46
N ILE A 548 -9.61 -2.22 -10.00
CA ILE A 548 -8.55 -1.94 -10.97
C ILE A 548 -9.15 -1.30 -12.24
N LYS A 549 -10.27 -1.82 -12.75
CA LYS A 549 -10.92 -1.34 -13.97
C LYS A 549 -11.47 0.08 -13.83
N ALA A 550 -12.09 0.41 -12.69
CA ALA A 550 -12.55 1.76 -12.39
C ALA A 550 -11.37 2.75 -12.43
N GLN A 551 -10.25 2.41 -11.78
CA GLN A 551 -9.04 3.23 -11.79
C GLN A 551 -8.41 3.36 -13.19
N VAL A 552 -8.46 2.31 -14.02
CA VAL A 552 -7.95 2.37 -15.42
C VAL A 552 -8.78 3.36 -16.26
N ASN A 553 -10.10 3.34 -16.10
CA ASN A 553 -11.00 4.28 -16.76
C ASN A 553 -10.79 5.72 -16.27
N GLU A 554 -10.62 5.93 -14.96
CA GLU A 554 -10.34 7.24 -14.37
C GLU A 554 -9.02 7.83 -14.92
N ARG A 555 -7.97 7.01 -15.02
CA ARG A 555 -6.68 7.39 -15.61
C ARG A 555 -6.80 7.73 -17.09
N ALA A 556 -7.58 6.99 -17.86
CA ALA A 556 -7.85 7.32 -19.26
C ALA A 556 -8.58 8.66 -19.40
N GLY A 557 -9.50 8.98 -18.48
CA GLY A 557 -10.14 10.30 -18.38
C GLY A 557 -9.16 11.43 -18.06
N ASN A 558 -8.19 11.20 -17.18
CA ASN A 558 -7.10 12.15 -16.89
C ASN A 558 -6.22 12.38 -18.14
N VAL A 559 -5.80 11.32 -18.82
CA VAL A 559 -4.97 11.39 -20.04
C VAL A 559 -5.62 12.26 -21.10
N THR A 560 -6.88 12.00 -21.47
CA THR A 560 -7.61 12.80 -22.47
C THR A 560 -7.69 14.27 -22.04
N ARG A 561 -8.11 14.54 -20.79
CA ARG A 561 -8.25 15.91 -20.28
C ARG A 561 -6.94 16.68 -20.30
N TRP A 562 -5.82 16.04 -19.96
CA TRP A 562 -4.52 16.71 -19.93
C TRP A 562 -3.91 16.86 -21.32
N ALA A 563 -4.23 15.98 -22.27
CA ALA A 563 -3.91 16.18 -23.68
C ALA A 563 -4.63 17.43 -24.23
N ASP A 564 -5.92 17.62 -23.94
CA ASP A 564 -6.67 18.83 -24.34
C ASP A 564 -6.04 20.11 -23.77
N MET A 565 -5.62 20.09 -22.50
CA MET A 565 -4.91 21.22 -21.87
C MET A 565 -3.53 21.48 -22.48
N TYR A 566 -2.77 20.43 -22.82
CA TYR A 566 -1.47 20.55 -23.49
C TYR A 566 -1.63 21.22 -24.87
N ASP A 567 -2.63 20.78 -25.63
CA ASP A 567 -2.99 21.31 -26.94
C ASP A 567 -3.39 22.78 -26.87
N GLU A 568 -4.14 23.19 -25.84
CA GLU A 568 -4.50 24.60 -25.63
C GLU A 568 -3.27 25.47 -25.28
N LEU A 569 -2.37 24.99 -24.42
CA LEU A 569 -1.13 25.70 -24.09
C LEU A 569 -0.23 25.88 -25.32
N ALA A 570 -0.13 24.85 -26.17
CA ALA A 570 0.61 24.91 -27.43
C ALA A 570 0.02 25.94 -28.41
N LYS A 571 -1.32 26.03 -28.50
CA LYS A 571 -2.02 27.03 -29.33
C LYS A 571 -1.91 28.46 -28.78
N GLY A 572 -1.52 28.62 -27.50
CA GLY A 572 -1.40 29.91 -26.82
C GLY A 572 -0.24 30.81 -27.28
N SER A 573 0.65 30.35 -28.16
CA SER A 573 1.75 31.16 -28.71
C SER A 573 1.43 31.72 -30.10
N VAL A 574 0.98 32.98 -30.16
CA VAL A 574 1.44 34.07 -31.06
C VAL A 574 0.40 35.21 -31.00
N PRO A 575 0.63 36.24 -30.17
CA PRO A 575 -0.05 37.52 -30.30
C PRO A 575 0.86 38.53 -31.01
N GLY A 576 1.01 38.40 -32.33
CA GLY A 576 1.59 39.46 -33.17
C GLY A 576 2.61 39.04 -34.23
N GLU A 577 2.14 38.47 -35.33
CA GLU A 577 2.76 38.73 -36.65
C GLU A 577 1.69 39.22 -37.63
N GLY A 578 2.01 40.24 -38.41
CA GLY A 578 1.02 41.08 -39.09
C GLY A 578 0.53 40.49 -40.41
N GLY A 579 -0.56 39.72 -40.37
CA GLY A 579 -1.35 39.38 -41.56
C GLY A 579 -2.00 40.63 -42.16
N LYS A 580 -1.36 41.23 -43.18
CA LYS A 580 -1.99 42.25 -44.05
C LYS A 580 -3.23 41.64 -44.68
N GLY A 581 -4.35 42.36 -44.61
CA GLY A 581 -5.63 41.85 -45.08
C GLY A 581 -5.68 41.61 -46.57
N GLU A 582 -6.41 40.57 -46.97
CA GLU A 582 -6.89 40.38 -48.32
C GLU A 582 -8.43 40.39 -48.31
N LYS A 583 -9.02 41.07 -49.28
CA LYS A 583 -10.47 41.21 -49.42
C LYS A 583 -10.98 40.15 -50.38
N GLY A 584 -12.14 39.57 -50.06
CA GLY A 584 -13.18 39.33 -51.05
C GLY A 584 -13.78 37.94 -51.08
N GLN A 585 -15.10 37.92 -51.37
CA GLN A 585 -15.86 36.85 -52.02
C GLN A 585 -16.07 35.52 -51.24
N THR A 586 -17.25 34.90 -51.25
CA THR A 586 -18.63 35.39 -51.57
C THR A 586 -19.64 34.52 -50.82
N PHE A 587 -20.92 34.93 -50.83
CA PHE A 587 -22.07 34.07 -50.54
C PHE A 587 -22.04 32.75 -51.32
N GLU A 588 -22.54 31.68 -50.71
CA GLU A 588 -23.63 30.91 -51.32
C GLU A 588 -24.48 30.26 -50.21
N ASP A 589 -25.78 30.51 -50.26
CA ASP A 589 -26.77 29.95 -49.34
C ASP A 589 -27.09 28.49 -49.70
N ASN A 590 -27.58 27.70 -48.75
CA ASN A 590 -28.49 26.61 -49.10
C ASN A 590 -29.37 26.22 -47.90
N ASP A 591 -30.64 26.59 -47.99
CA ASP A 591 -31.70 26.12 -47.09
C ASP A 591 -32.06 24.66 -47.40
N SER A 592 -32.38 23.89 -46.36
CA SER A 592 -33.27 22.74 -46.49
C SER A 592 -33.97 22.43 -45.16
N ASP A 593 -35.21 22.90 -45.02
CA ASP A 593 -36.14 22.43 -44.00
C ASP A 593 -36.41 20.92 -44.12
N SER A 594 -36.65 20.22 -42.99
CA SER A 594 -37.99 19.66 -42.68
C SER A 594 -38.04 18.64 -41.51
N SER A 595 -39.11 18.75 -40.72
CA SER A 595 -39.93 17.69 -40.09
C SER A 595 -39.34 16.67 -39.09
N SER A 596 -39.63 16.92 -37.80
CA SER A 596 -40.46 16.11 -36.88
C SER A 596 -40.72 14.59 -37.07
N SER A 597 -40.47 13.80 -36.01
CA SER A 597 -41.22 12.66 -35.43
C SER A 597 -40.43 12.25 -34.17
N SER A 598 -40.90 12.13 -32.92
CA SER A 598 -42.10 11.59 -32.26
C SER A 598 -42.27 10.07 -32.32
N SER A 599 -42.51 9.51 -31.12
CA SER A 599 -43.32 8.31 -30.78
C SER A 599 -42.62 6.97 -30.47
N ASP A 600 -43.32 6.23 -29.58
CA ASP A 600 -43.27 4.79 -29.24
C ASP A 600 -42.07 4.34 -28.36
N GLU A 601 -42.19 3.98 -27.07
CA GLU A 601 -43.21 3.22 -26.29
C GLU A 601 -43.41 1.76 -26.74
N GLU A 602 -42.88 0.81 -25.94
CA GLU A 602 -43.45 -0.52 -25.74
C GLU A 602 -43.35 -0.85 -24.23
N GLU A 603 -44.48 -1.27 -23.65
CA GLU A 603 -44.65 -1.71 -22.25
C GLU A 603 -44.58 -3.26 -22.17
N GLU A 604 -45.16 -3.83 -21.11
CA GLU A 604 -45.37 -5.27 -20.84
C GLU A 604 -44.11 -6.03 -20.33
N GLU A 605 -44.18 -6.89 -19.32
CA GLU A 605 -45.35 -7.57 -18.73
C GLU A 605 -45.16 -7.81 -17.21
N GLU A 606 -46.26 -7.96 -16.47
CA GLU A 606 -46.32 -8.30 -15.04
C GLU A 606 -46.24 -9.82 -14.83
N GLU A 607 -45.66 -10.30 -13.71
CA GLU A 607 -46.06 -11.59 -13.10
C GLU A 607 -46.13 -11.43 -11.58
N GLU A 608 -47.18 -12.02 -10.99
CA GLU A 608 -47.67 -11.78 -9.63
C GLU A 608 -47.00 -12.66 -8.54
N GLU A 609 -47.47 -12.44 -7.31
CA GLU A 609 -47.10 -13.10 -6.05
C GLU A 609 -47.53 -14.58 -5.99
N GLU A 610 -46.85 -15.39 -5.18
CA GLU A 610 -47.49 -16.47 -4.38
C GLU A 610 -46.74 -16.64 -3.05
N ASP A 611 -47.50 -17.00 -2.00
CA ASP A 611 -47.13 -17.04 -0.58
C ASP A 611 -46.39 -18.32 -0.13
N ASP A 612 -45.97 -18.33 1.14
CA ASP A 612 -45.92 -19.47 2.11
C ASP A 612 -45.10 -18.97 3.33
N GLU A 613 -45.75 -18.46 4.38
CA GLU A 613 -46.31 -19.17 5.54
C GLU A 613 -45.27 -19.77 6.54
N ASP A 614 -45.47 -19.38 7.80
CA ASP A 614 -45.16 -20.05 9.07
C ASP A 614 -43.75 -20.56 9.41
N ASN A 615 -43.18 -20.02 10.51
CA ASN A 615 -43.20 -20.78 11.77
C ASN A 615 -43.03 -19.86 13.00
N GLU A 616 -44.01 -19.89 13.90
CA GLU A 616 -43.92 -19.36 15.26
C GLU A 616 -43.22 -20.39 16.16
N GLU A 617 -42.32 -19.97 17.05
CA GLU A 617 -42.05 -20.68 18.31
C GLU A 617 -41.89 -19.64 19.43
N GLU A 618 -42.87 -19.62 20.33
CA GLU A 618 -42.82 -18.96 21.64
C GLU A 618 -41.90 -19.76 22.58
N GLU A 619 -41.09 -19.10 23.41
CA GLU A 619 -40.82 -19.57 24.79
C GLU A 619 -40.73 -18.33 25.72
N ASP A 620 -41.56 -18.35 26.76
CA ASP A 620 -41.66 -17.37 27.85
C ASP A 620 -40.61 -17.63 28.96
N ASP A 621 -40.78 -16.94 30.10
CA ASP A 621 -40.17 -17.19 31.42
C ASP A 621 -38.71 -16.70 31.60
N GLU A 622 -38.31 -16.10 32.73
CA GLU A 622 -39.07 -15.66 33.92
C GLU A 622 -38.29 -14.52 34.63
N ASP A 623 -38.97 -13.85 35.55
CA ASP A 623 -38.53 -12.72 36.37
C ASP A 623 -37.14 -12.84 37.03
N ASN A 624 -36.48 -11.70 37.24
CA ASN A 624 -35.90 -11.43 38.56
C ASN A 624 -35.82 -9.92 38.86
N GLU A 625 -36.54 -9.50 39.90
CA GLU A 625 -36.42 -8.18 40.53
C GLU A 625 -35.19 -8.13 41.44
N GLU A 626 -34.49 -6.99 41.53
CA GLU A 626 -33.92 -6.56 42.81
C GLU A 626 -33.78 -5.02 42.87
N GLU A 627 -34.02 -4.47 44.06
CA GLU A 627 -34.33 -3.06 44.30
C GLU A 627 -33.11 -2.19 44.70
N GLY A 628 -33.28 -0.86 44.60
CA GLY A 628 -32.59 0.12 45.45
C GLY A 628 -31.20 0.57 44.99
N GLU A 629 -30.82 1.85 45.06
CA GLU A 629 -31.21 2.88 46.02
C GLU A 629 -31.31 4.28 45.38
N LYS A 630 -32.08 5.16 46.02
CA LYS A 630 -32.13 6.60 45.76
C LYS A 630 -31.00 7.31 46.52
N GLU A 631 -30.46 8.39 45.96
CA GLU A 631 -30.23 9.62 46.74
C GLU A 631 -30.78 10.84 45.97
N GLU A 632 -31.24 11.83 46.74
CA GLU A 632 -32.10 12.94 46.31
C GLU A 632 -31.33 14.28 46.26
N ASN A 633 -32.05 15.36 45.91
CA ASN A 633 -31.68 16.78 46.03
C ASN A 633 -30.75 17.35 44.92
N ASP A 634 -30.90 18.60 44.47
CA ASP A 634 -31.63 19.75 45.05
C ASP A 634 -32.54 20.49 44.05
N GLU A 635 -33.62 21.09 44.58
CA GLU A 635 -34.49 22.06 43.89
C GLU A 635 -33.90 23.49 43.94
N MET A 636 -34.20 24.33 42.95
CA MET A 636 -34.51 25.77 43.13
C MET A 636 -35.08 26.41 41.83
N ASP A 637 -36.36 26.16 41.60
CA ASP A 637 -37.48 27.13 41.62
C ASP A 637 -37.34 28.60 41.08
N ILE A 638 -38.50 29.14 40.65
CA ILE A 638 -38.97 30.55 40.63
C ILE A 638 -39.07 31.36 39.29
N ASP A 639 -40.35 31.62 38.95
CA ASP A 639 -41.05 32.80 38.35
C ASP A 639 -41.11 33.14 36.83
N GLU A 640 -42.28 32.79 36.26
CA GLU A 640 -43.33 33.66 35.66
C GLU A 640 -43.03 35.09 35.14
N GLU A 641 -43.54 35.44 33.94
CA GLU A 641 -44.84 36.14 33.75
C GLU A 641 -45.10 36.63 32.30
N LYS A 642 -46.31 36.35 31.76
CA LYS A 642 -47.16 37.23 30.86
C LYS A 642 -46.58 37.72 29.50
N LYS A 643 -47.29 38.27 28.50
CA LYS A 643 -48.68 38.34 27.95
C LYS A 643 -48.54 38.93 26.49
N GLU A 644 -49.54 39.11 25.62
CA GLU A 644 -51.02 39.02 25.66
C GLU A 644 -51.57 38.58 24.26
N GLU A 645 -52.89 38.58 24.08
CA GLU A 645 -53.62 38.36 22.81
C GLU A 645 -53.97 39.71 22.14
N GLU A 646 -54.32 39.73 20.85
CA GLU A 646 -55.35 40.64 20.32
C GLU A 646 -55.99 40.13 19.01
N GLU A 647 -57.29 40.42 18.83
CA GLU A 647 -58.19 39.81 17.83
C GLU A 647 -58.43 40.68 16.57
N GLU A 648 -59.29 40.15 15.69
CA GLU A 648 -59.81 40.62 14.40
C GLU A 648 -60.11 42.13 14.22
N GLU A 649 -60.02 42.60 12.96
CA GLU A 649 -61.18 43.27 12.35
C GLU A 649 -61.21 43.18 10.79
N VAL A 650 -62.42 43.17 10.23
CA VAL A 650 -62.77 43.06 8.79
C VAL A 650 -63.78 44.18 8.50
N PRO A 651 -63.66 45.03 7.44
CA PRO A 651 -64.54 44.81 6.26
C PRO A 651 -64.16 45.47 4.90
N ASN A 652 -64.43 44.75 3.80
CA ASN A 652 -65.38 45.10 2.70
C ASN A 652 -65.02 44.50 1.32
N SER A 653 -66.07 44.20 0.54
CA SER A 653 -66.08 43.57 -0.81
C SER A 653 -66.49 44.60 -1.89
N PRO A 654 -66.73 44.26 -3.18
CA PRO A 654 -66.35 43.07 -3.98
C PRO A 654 -65.70 43.40 -5.35
N GLY A 655 -65.11 42.42 -6.05
CA GLY A 655 -64.64 42.58 -7.43
C GLY A 655 -64.37 41.26 -8.17
N VAL A 656 -65.16 40.95 -9.20
CA VAL A 656 -65.12 39.68 -9.97
C VAL A 656 -63.90 39.60 -10.88
N THR A 657 -63.07 38.54 -10.78
CA THR A 657 -62.45 37.92 -11.98
C THR A 657 -62.09 36.44 -11.78
N THR A 658 -62.55 35.63 -12.74
CA THR A 658 -62.10 34.29 -13.21
C THR A 658 -60.97 33.55 -12.50
N VAL A 659 -61.24 32.28 -12.19
CA VAL A 659 -60.28 31.20 -11.90
C VAL A 659 -59.28 30.97 -13.05
N PRO A 660 -57.97 30.87 -12.75
CA PRO A 660 -57.06 29.97 -13.44
C PRO A 660 -56.65 28.79 -12.52
N ALA A 661 -56.17 27.69 -13.10
CA ALA A 661 -55.77 26.50 -12.36
C ALA A 661 -54.68 26.82 -11.33
N GLY A 662 -54.86 26.34 -10.09
CA GLY A 662 -53.87 26.48 -9.04
C GLY A 662 -52.67 25.57 -9.30
N GLU A 663 -51.63 26.11 -9.94
CA GLU A 663 -50.28 25.56 -9.79
C GLU A 663 -49.93 25.57 -8.30
N ILE A 664 -49.67 24.39 -7.75
CA ILE A 664 -49.21 24.22 -6.37
C ILE A 664 -47.76 24.69 -6.32
N PHE A 665 -47.56 26.00 -6.20
CA PHE A 665 -46.26 26.59 -5.93
C PHE A 665 -45.88 26.25 -4.49
N LEU A 666 -45.10 25.18 -4.33
CA LEU A 666 -44.34 24.94 -3.10
C LEU A 666 -43.61 26.24 -2.73
N THR A 667 -43.85 26.71 -1.52
CA THR A 667 -43.20 27.91 -0.99
C THR A 667 -41.69 27.69 -0.93
N ALA A 668 -40.90 28.78 -0.93
CA ALA A 668 -39.44 28.67 -0.82
C ALA A 668 -38.99 27.91 0.44
N GLU A 669 -39.80 27.94 1.50
CA GLU A 669 -39.58 27.21 2.75
C GLU A 669 -39.91 25.72 2.62
N GLU A 670 -41.00 25.34 1.93
CA GLU A 670 -41.28 23.93 1.58
C GLU A 670 -40.25 23.35 0.62
N ILE A 671 -39.77 24.12 -0.36
CA ILE A 671 -38.68 23.71 -1.25
C ILE A 671 -37.38 23.51 -0.44
N SER A 672 -37.06 24.44 0.47
CA SER A 672 -35.89 24.34 1.36
C SER A 672 -35.97 23.12 2.28
N ASN A 673 -37.13 22.89 2.91
CA ASN A 673 -37.38 21.74 3.76
C ASN A 673 -37.36 20.42 2.98
N GLY A 674 -37.96 20.39 1.78
CA GLY A 674 -37.90 19.25 0.87
C GLY A 674 -36.47 18.93 0.42
N GLN A 675 -35.67 19.94 0.08
CA GLN A 675 -34.25 19.80 -0.22
C GLN A 675 -33.44 19.32 1.00
N PHE A 676 -33.72 19.82 2.20
CA PHE A 676 -33.05 19.40 3.43
C PHE A 676 -33.39 17.95 3.81
N ILE A 677 -34.66 17.55 3.67
CA ILE A 677 -35.13 16.18 3.89
C ILE A 677 -34.50 15.23 2.86
N LEU A 678 -34.55 15.59 1.57
CA LEU A 678 -33.93 14.83 0.49
C LEU A 678 -32.41 14.70 0.66
N TYR A 679 -31.73 15.79 1.04
CA TYR A 679 -30.29 15.81 1.32
C TYR A 679 -29.94 14.90 2.50
N ASN A 680 -30.66 14.99 3.62
CA ASN A 680 -30.45 14.11 4.76
C ASN A 680 -30.80 12.64 4.47
N ALA A 681 -31.59 12.36 3.43
CA ALA A 681 -31.94 11.00 3.05
C ALA A 681 -30.96 10.37 2.04
N LEU A 682 -30.43 11.18 1.11
CA LEU A 682 -29.33 10.79 0.23
C LEU A 682 -27.98 10.77 0.98
N HIS A 683 -27.84 11.58 2.02
CA HIS A 683 -26.65 11.72 2.85
C HIS A 683 -26.99 11.68 4.35
N PRO A 684 -27.49 10.55 4.88
CA PRO A 684 -27.77 10.42 6.30
C PRO A 684 -26.49 10.67 7.11
N LYS A 685 -26.58 11.59 8.08
CA LYS A 685 -25.51 11.85 9.04
C LYS A 685 -25.28 10.59 9.88
N LEU A 686 -24.35 9.76 9.43
CA LEU A 686 -23.88 8.62 10.20
C LEU A 686 -23.25 9.15 11.51
N PRO A 687 -23.63 8.62 12.69
CA PRO A 687 -22.88 8.89 13.90
C PRO A 687 -21.43 8.43 13.73
N ASN A 688 -20.51 9.04 14.51
CA ASN A 688 -19.08 8.80 14.41
C ASN A 688 -18.76 7.31 14.22
N ALA A 689 -17.88 7.00 13.27
CA ALA A 689 -17.55 5.62 12.92
C ALA A 689 -16.67 4.89 13.97
N GLY A 690 -16.34 5.56 15.08
CA GLY A 690 -15.39 5.07 16.08
C GLY A 690 -15.71 3.68 16.61
N ASP A 691 -16.97 3.41 16.93
CA ASP A 691 -17.33 2.24 17.73
C ASP A 691 -17.37 0.92 16.93
N TYR A 692 -17.56 0.99 15.60
CA TYR A 692 -17.64 -0.18 14.71
C TYR A 692 -16.61 -0.17 13.59
N LEU A 693 -15.61 0.72 13.65
CA LEU A 693 -14.61 0.93 12.58
C LEU A 693 -13.80 -0.31 12.20
N LEU A 694 -13.80 -1.34 13.07
CA LEU A 694 -13.07 -2.60 12.88
C LEU A 694 -14.00 -3.82 12.67
N ASP A 695 -15.26 -3.81 13.15
CA ASP A 695 -16.26 -4.80 12.73
C ASP A 695 -16.96 -4.29 11.47
N TRP A 696 -16.36 -4.61 10.32
CA TRP A 696 -16.88 -4.17 9.02
C TRP A 696 -18.31 -4.69 8.75
N ARG A 697 -18.67 -5.86 9.30
CA ARG A 697 -19.99 -6.46 9.10
C ARG A 697 -21.02 -5.64 9.86
N GLU A 698 -20.71 -5.29 11.10
CA GLU A 698 -21.59 -4.48 11.94
C GLU A 698 -21.66 -3.03 11.47
N GLU A 699 -20.55 -2.40 11.05
CA GLU A 699 -20.57 -1.07 10.41
C GLU A 699 -21.35 -1.08 9.09
N ARG A 700 -21.29 -2.18 8.31
CA ARG A 700 -22.12 -2.34 7.09
C ARG A 700 -23.60 -2.53 7.43
N ARG A 701 -23.94 -3.29 8.49
CA ARG A 701 -25.32 -3.34 9.00
C ARG A 701 -25.75 -1.95 9.46
N ARG A 702 -24.91 -1.22 10.22
CA ARG A 702 -25.19 0.13 10.77
C ARG A 702 -25.50 1.12 9.65
N ARG A 703 -24.66 1.15 8.61
CA ARG A 703 -24.92 1.96 7.40
C ARG A 703 -26.22 1.58 6.70
N ARG A 704 -26.49 0.28 6.52
CA ARG A 704 -27.77 -0.19 5.94
C ARG A 704 -28.97 0.24 6.77
N TRP A 705 -28.89 0.17 8.10
CA TRP A 705 -29.96 0.63 8.98
C TRP A 705 -30.18 2.15 8.87
N PHE A 706 -29.11 2.95 8.90
CA PHE A 706 -29.25 4.41 8.72
C PHE A 706 -29.82 4.79 7.34
N GLN A 707 -29.45 4.05 6.28
CA GLN A 707 -30.05 4.21 4.96
C GLN A 707 -31.53 3.79 4.95
N ALA A 708 -31.88 2.65 5.53
CA ALA A 708 -33.26 2.17 5.61
C ALA A 708 -34.17 3.08 6.45
N MET A 709 -33.69 3.58 7.60
CA MET A 709 -34.38 4.62 8.38
C MET A 709 -34.60 5.89 7.55
N ALA A 710 -33.61 6.32 6.78
CA ALA A 710 -33.71 7.52 5.98
C ALA A 710 -34.71 7.38 4.81
N ILE A 711 -34.73 6.22 4.15
CA ILE A 711 -35.73 5.86 3.14
C ILE A 711 -37.13 5.76 3.76
N ALA A 712 -37.26 5.15 4.94
CA ALA A 712 -38.53 5.05 5.66
C ALA A 712 -39.10 6.44 5.97
N LYS A 713 -38.26 7.36 6.45
CA LYS A 713 -38.62 8.77 6.69
C LYS A 713 -39.02 9.54 5.41
N LEU A 714 -38.40 9.26 4.26
CA LEU A 714 -38.86 9.83 2.97
C LEU A 714 -40.22 9.30 2.53
N THR A 715 -40.45 8.00 2.73
CA THR A 715 -41.60 7.28 2.14
C THR A 715 -42.80 7.16 3.09
N GLY A 716 -42.73 7.78 4.28
CA GLY A 716 -43.77 7.67 5.32
C GLY A 716 -43.90 6.26 5.93
N LYS A 717 -42.93 5.37 5.70
CA LYS A 717 -42.93 3.99 6.20
C LYS A 717 -42.40 3.95 7.65
N PRO A 718 -42.79 2.93 8.46
CA PRO A 718 -42.26 2.76 9.80
C PRO A 718 -40.73 2.59 9.80
N VAL A 719 -40.08 3.13 10.84
CA VAL A 719 -38.63 3.02 11.00
C VAL A 719 -38.25 1.58 11.34
N PRO A 720 -37.25 0.96 10.66
CA PRO A 720 -36.81 -0.39 10.97
C PRO A 720 -36.26 -0.50 12.39
N ALA A 721 -36.52 -1.62 13.07
CA ALA A 721 -36.01 -1.87 14.42
C ALA A 721 -34.47 -1.83 14.47
N TRP A 722 -33.92 -1.24 15.54
CA TRP A 722 -32.47 -1.18 15.77
C TRP A 722 -31.97 -2.55 16.25
N THR A 723 -31.25 -3.26 15.38
CA THR A 723 -30.84 -4.67 15.58
C THR A 723 -29.32 -4.83 15.75
N HIS A 724 -28.63 -3.76 16.13
CA HIS A 724 -27.16 -3.77 16.25
C HIS A 724 -26.66 -4.43 17.52
N LYS A 725 -25.58 -5.20 17.37
CA LYS A 725 -24.81 -5.72 18.50
C LYS A 725 -23.93 -4.61 19.08
N ALA A 726 -23.68 -4.63 20.39
CA ALA A 726 -22.75 -3.69 21.02
C ALA A 726 -21.33 -3.80 20.42
N PRO A 727 -20.50 -2.74 20.50
CA PRO A 727 -19.13 -2.74 20.00
C PRO A 727 -18.32 -3.92 20.56
N PHE A 728 -17.97 -4.86 19.69
CA PHE A 728 -17.19 -6.02 20.07
C PHE A 728 -15.71 -5.76 19.77
N ASP A 729 -14.88 -5.76 20.82
CA ASP A 729 -13.44 -5.88 20.66
C ASP A 729 -13.05 -7.37 20.69
N PRO A 730 -12.67 -7.98 19.55
CA PRO A 730 -12.27 -9.39 19.51
C PRO A 730 -11.05 -9.73 20.37
N PHE A 731 -10.26 -8.74 20.77
CA PHE A 731 -9.10 -8.94 21.64
C PHE A 731 -9.42 -8.81 23.13
N ALA A 732 -10.62 -8.30 23.50
CA ALA A 732 -11.05 -8.19 24.89
C ALA A 732 -11.19 -9.56 25.61
N ALA A 733 -11.36 -10.65 24.86
CA ALA A 733 -11.35 -12.00 25.40
C ALA A 733 -9.98 -12.47 25.92
N GLY A 734 -8.88 -11.77 25.58
CA GLY A 734 -7.49 -12.11 25.97
C GLY A 734 -6.90 -13.33 25.22
N GLY A 735 -7.69 -14.40 25.08
CA GLY A 735 -7.30 -15.66 24.45
C GLY A 735 -8.50 -16.49 23.97
N PRO A 736 -8.27 -17.69 23.40
CA PRO A 736 -9.34 -18.61 23.04
C PRO A 736 -10.04 -19.17 24.29
N PRO A 737 -11.21 -19.81 24.19
CA PRO A 737 -11.96 -20.26 25.36
C PRO A 737 -11.11 -21.02 26.41
N GLY A 738 -11.19 -20.61 27.68
CA GLY A 738 -10.46 -21.25 28.78
C GLY A 738 -8.94 -21.15 28.70
N TRP A 739 -8.38 -20.14 28.01
CA TRP A 739 -6.94 -19.89 27.92
C TRP A 739 -6.30 -19.60 29.28
N GLU A 740 -7.06 -19.08 30.24
CA GLU A 740 -6.64 -18.82 31.62
C GLU A 740 -6.28 -20.12 32.35
N GLY A 741 -6.81 -21.26 31.89
CA GLY A 741 -6.48 -22.59 32.38
C GLY A 741 -5.24 -23.22 31.73
N LEU A 742 -4.59 -22.55 30.76
CA LEU A 742 -3.37 -23.05 30.15
C LEU A 742 -2.24 -23.10 31.19
N PRO A 743 -1.56 -24.24 31.36
CA PRO A 743 -0.44 -24.33 32.28
C PRO A 743 0.73 -23.46 31.82
N ILE A 744 1.55 -23.02 32.79
CA ILE A 744 2.79 -22.27 32.57
C ILE A 744 3.95 -22.82 33.41
N GLU A 745 3.84 -24.05 33.90
CA GLU A 745 4.82 -24.67 34.79
C GLU A 745 6.05 -25.19 34.04
N THR A 746 5.84 -26.02 33.01
CA THR A 746 6.95 -26.62 32.23
C THR A 746 7.40 -25.71 31.07
N VAL A 747 8.49 -26.08 30.39
CA VAL A 747 8.99 -25.34 29.23
C VAL A 747 8.02 -25.50 28.05
N TRP A 748 7.48 -26.70 27.86
CA TRP A 748 6.43 -27.02 26.90
C TRP A 748 5.15 -26.24 27.19
N ASP A 749 4.71 -26.15 28.45
CA ASP A 749 3.46 -25.48 28.80
C ASP A 749 3.54 -23.98 28.48
N ARG A 750 4.63 -23.32 28.86
CA ARG A 750 4.90 -21.92 28.51
C ARG A 750 5.02 -21.69 27.00
N PHE A 751 5.62 -22.63 26.27
CA PHE A 751 5.69 -22.57 24.82
C PHE A 751 4.32 -22.79 24.15
N GLN A 752 3.50 -23.70 24.69
CA GLN A 752 2.13 -23.95 24.27
C GLN A 752 1.24 -22.72 24.50
N TYR A 753 1.40 -22.05 25.64
CA TYR A 753 0.72 -20.78 25.96
C TYR A 753 1.00 -19.72 24.89
N MET A 754 2.28 -19.46 24.60
CA MET A 754 2.67 -18.54 23.52
C MET A 754 2.07 -18.95 22.17
N TRP A 755 2.16 -20.23 21.81
CA TRP A 755 1.68 -20.75 20.54
C TRP A 755 0.17 -20.53 20.36
N VAL A 756 -0.61 -20.93 21.36
CA VAL A 756 -2.08 -20.85 21.35
C VAL A 756 -2.53 -19.40 21.26
N LEU A 757 -1.96 -18.51 22.07
CA LEU A 757 -2.33 -17.09 22.06
C LEU A 757 -1.89 -16.37 20.79
N THR A 758 -0.70 -16.65 20.24
CA THR A 758 -0.27 -16.07 18.95
C THR A 758 -1.22 -16.49 17.81
N ASN A 759 -1.59 -17.78 17.74
CA ASN A 759 -2.50 -18.28 16.72
C ASN A 759 -3.94 -17.73 16.91
N TRP A 760 -4.39 -17.55 18.16
CA TRP A 760 -5.66 -16.87 18.44
C TRP A 760 -5.64 -15.40 18.00
N ARG A 761 -4.56 -14.66 18.28
CA ARG A 761 -4.39 -13.27 17.83
C ARG A 761 -4.46 -13.17 16.30
N PHE A 762 -3.85 -14.10 15.55
CA PHE A 762 -4.03 -14.19 14.09
C PHE A 762 -5.46 -14.48 13.67
N PHE A 763 -6.16 -15.39 14.36
CA PHE A 763 -7.56 -15.70 14.07
C PHE A 763 -8.46 -14.46 14.29
N GLN A 764 -8.30 -13.77 15.43
CA GLN A 764 -9.04 -12.55 15.73
C GLN A 764 -8.72 -11.41 14.77
N LEU A 765 -7.46 -11.27 14.33
CA LEU A 765 -7.09 -10.26 13.34
C LEU A 765 -7.83 -10.47 12.00
N ARG A 766 -8.11 -11.72 11.59
CA ARG A 766 -8.86 -11.99 10.36
C ARG A 766 -10.36 -11.74 10.49
N GLU A 767 -10.98 -11.96 11.65
CA GLU A 767 -12.40 -11.59 11.82
C GLU A 767 -12.60 -10.05 11.76
N LEU A 768 -11.52 -9.25 11.87
CA LEU A 768 -11.49 -7.81 11.61
C LEU A 768 -11.22 -7.43 10.13
N GLU A 769 -10.85 -8.37 9.26
CA GLU A 769 -10.63 -8.07 7.83
C GLU A 769 -11.95 -8.13 7.02
N PRO A 770 -12.16 -7.19 6.06
CA PRO A 770 -13.37 -7.12 5.24
C PRO A 770 -13.60 -8.33 4.31
#